data_AF-A0A2V7MEU7-F1
#
_entry.id   AF-A0A2V7MEU7-F1
#
_cell.length_a   1.000
_cell.length_b   1.000
_cell.length_c   1.000
_cell.angle_alpha   90.00
_cell.angle_beta   90.00
_cell.angle_gamma   90.00
#
_symmetry.space_group_name_H-M   'P 1'
#
loop_
_entity.id
_entity.type
_entity.pdbx_description
1 polymer ?
#
loop_
_entity_poly.entity_id
_entity_poly.type
_entity_poly.pdbx_seq_one_letter_code
_entity_poly.pdbx_strand_id
1 'polypeptide(L)'
;MLLSSGAALGAGARAQTVRTPEVGGWTASLGQPLLWHWQLGLGGGAYLGGTSKDLMIRAWGGGYRASMNPVTKLVEFGLEGYVGARGSKAEAGARALLQVPYLSTGVGPDYNIRSGRLDLLLTVHTPVRRGGFLTRGTMLRLDYYPTLGHSFVRGVSAPLHDPLAGRNRPIQDYVVVAAPFHTPEAHVPANSLLHAELDSLSESATWLRRLVVPFLDQDGRSETVALARTARYLADLRAHLAIRGAEQEVRFFHAQMEHAFSVAAGSAAAGQELARNGRQILLDEVLIPYDALLGRKKRNDTLKALGVAARGKFSRWVTTSGLVPADRTEDVLFVFERLTDILETQRSEAAKDWDDPRLVWLPLQYGLLPEEHDEQTELDALLERVTGTQFTDHNRLTYVANLQFHWELLRMIRETRAYHVLWIHDFPALTDKGTLDEASLAQVVDGYLTTLAERVEAYDSTGTLPLFFIFHDQHYYEGRKSRLLMTVLEDPLRADGHLGSPSDAARLGHALDRLRNAVQRSRLLQAEAREYGDAWLHNRIKVHVNITNRVDASFWSGGLISSVFGYPDDVMRDHRKIAFRDITEDDPYAGVGILTGMGVGEHYLGPGWDDRSLVLQGPVVLQIKQAARELLLSQGIAAEDIPAPLRAAPRAALAASMPVSPDAVLFHTRAMALVNETGYLAKSLNAAKALLYSLMPPGSVITVPDALWNATFYGSLLVGASLRGVRVLIIAPASANAPSGGFPQLMRAHELFTRLLLVRGELGGAIERAGGALHTGLYALPVDTSGLASREDRWARQVSESAFLKELMPFAPGLVPVVADAGRRSNGVTTPGDSSGQPKLHQKVQFLATGAFWNIVTTAPQWPRFMTTYLRYRGTTYAPGSSEQAGARALTDSLELIAEQIVAAGPATPKAGSYAVVGSQNQDYRGIFMDGEVAVVFTGATSLIPLVDLVFMVGTVTWVDDRATLDRLLPPVGELRRRIARVAKDGV
;
A
#
# COMPACT_ATOMS: atom_id res chain seq x y z
N MET A 1 26.22 -26.91 -32.86
CA MET A 1 26.30 -28.04 -31.92
C MET A 1 27.66 -28.08 -31.18
N LEU A 2 28.22 -26.92 -30.78
CA LEU A 2 29.51 -26.81 -30.06
C LEU A 2 29.56 -25.59 -29.11
N LEU A 3 28.40 -25.17 -28.58
CA LEU A 3 28.26 -24.05 -27.62
C LEU A 3 27.38 -24.40 -26.40
N SER A 4 27.15 -25.70 -26.14
CA SER A 4 26.28 -26.16 -25.05
C SER A 4 27.02 -26.77 -23.85
N SER A 5 28.36 -26.78 -23.83
CA SER A 5 29.15 -27.55 -22.85
C SER A 5 29.91 -26.71 -21.80
N GLY A 6 29.81 -25.37 -21.81
CA GLY A 6 30.52 -24.51 -20.85
C GLY A 6 29.71 -23.98 -19.66
N ALA A 7 28.37 -23.99 -19.75
CA ALA A 7 27.50 -23.35 -18.75
C ALA A 7 26.69 -24.35 -17.89
N ALA A 8 26.82 -25.66 -18.13
CA ALA A 8 26.06 -26.70 -17.44
C ALA A 8 26.79 -27.34 -16.24
N LEU A 9 28.07 -27.04 -16.01
CA LEU A 9 28.87 -27.68 -14.95
C LEU A 9 28.75 -27.02 -13.55
N GLY A 10 27.86 -26.05 -13.36
CA GLY A 10 27.59 -25.44 -12.04
C GLY A 10 26.16 -25.55 -11.52
N ALA A 11 25.19 -25.96 -12.35
CA ALA A 11 23.77 -25.90 -12.01
C ALA A 11 23.15 -27.27 -11.62
N GLY A 12 23.83 -28.38 -11.93
CA GLY A 12 23.29 -29.74 -11.76
C GLY A 12 23.44 -30.37 -10.38
N ALA A 13 23.98 -29.67 -9.38
CA ALA A 13 24.27 -30.24 -8.05
C ALA A 13 23.80 -29.38 -6.86
N ARG A 14 22.74 -28.58 -7.03
CA ARG A 14 22.14 -27.79 -5.93
C ARG A 14 20.83 -28.37 -5.37
N ALA A 15 20.52 -29.64 -5.64
CA ALA A 15 19.51 -30.38 -4.90
C ALA A 15 20.07 -30.94 -3.55
N GLN A 16 20.96 -30.19 -2.90
CA GLN A 16 21.32 -30.43 -1.51
C GLN A 16 20.41 -29.52 -0.67
N THR A 17 19.78 -30.08 0.35
CA THR A 17 18.97 -29.34 1.33
C THR A 17 19.65 -28.02 1.69
N VAL A 18 18.94 -26.88 1.53
CA VAL A 18 19.46 -25.56 1.88
C VAL A 18 19.71 -25.53 3.38
N ARG A 19 20.97 -25.75 3.75
CA ARG A 19 21.47 -25.77 5.13
C ARG A 19 21.25 -24.41 5.79
N THR A 20 21.02 -24.41 7.10
CA THR A 20 20.96 -23.17 7.86
C THR A 20 22.38 -22.61 8.08
N PRO A 21 22.53 -21.30 8.32
CA PRO A 21 23.84 -20.68 8.49
C PRO A 21 24.69 -21.28 9.61
N GLU A 22 24.05 -21.80 10.66
CA GLU A 22 24.68 -22.42 11.83
C GLU A 22 25.47 -23.70 11.48
N VAL A 23 25.16 -24.35 10.36
CA VAL A 23 25.82 -25.59 9.91
C VAL A 23 26.55 -25.39 8.57
N GLY A 24 27.03 -24.17 8.32
CA GLY A 24 27.78 -23.80 7.11
C GLY A 24 26.92 -23.43 5.90
N GLY A 25 25.61 -23.22 6.09
CA GLY A 25 24.70 -22.74 5.04
C GLY A 25 24.87 -21.25 4.73
N TRP A 26 24.24 -20.79 3.64
CA TRP A 26 24.27 -19.38 3.21
C TRP A 26 22.90 -18.74 3.37
N THR A 27 22.84 -17.54 3.95
CA THR A 27 21.61 -16.73 3.94
C THR A 27 21.55 -15.92 2.66
N ALA A 28 20.56 -16.21 1.82
CA ALA A 28 20.30 -15.47 0.59
C ALA A 28 19.75 -14.06 0.87
N SER A 29 20.09 -13.12 0.00
CA SER A 29 19.53 -11.77 -0.04
C SER A 29 19.51 -11.28 -1.48
N LEU A 30 18.62 -10.33 -1.81
CA LEU A 30 18.64 -9.65 -3.11
C LEU A 30 19.98 -8.92 -3.29
N GLY A 31 20.48 -8.26 -2.24
CA GLY A 31 21.66 -7.39 -2.25
C GLY A 31 21.34 -5.95 -2.66
N GLN A 32 22.39 -5.17 -2.94
CA GLN A 32 22.29 -3.83 -3.52
C GLN A 32 22.27 -3.85 -5.08
N PRO A 33 21.63 -2.87 -5.76
CA PRO A 33 21.62 -2.78 -7.22
C PRO A 33 23.01 -2.50 -7.78
N LEU A 34 23.27 -3.03 -8.99
CA LEU A 34 24.53 -2.82 -9.71
C LEU A 34 24.68 -1.36 -10.14
N LEU A 35 25.90 -0.81 -10.01
CA LEU A 35 26.23 0.52 -10.55
C LEU A 35 26.52 0.46 -12.06
N TRP A 36 27.00 -0.68 -12.53
CA TRP A 36 27.32 -0.95 -13.93
C TRP A 36 26.48 -2.13 -14.42
N HIS A 37 25.80 -1.93 -15.54
CA HIS A 37 25.04 -2.97 -16.22
C HIS A 37 25.83 -3.46 -17.42
N TRP A 38 26.03 -4.77 -17.52
CA TRP A 38 26.77 -5.37 -18.61
C TRP A 38 25.82 -6.12 -19.52
N GLN A 39 26.04 -6.03 -20.82
CA GLN A 39 25.25 -6.79 -21.79
C GLN A 39 26.12 -7.41 -22.87
N LEU A 40 25.63 -8.52 -23.40
CA LEU A 40 26.15 -9.18 -24.59
C LEU A 40 25.01 -9.35 -25.59
N GLY A 41 25.27 -9.18 -26.87
CA GLY A 41 24.26 -9.39 -27.90
C GLY A 41 24.80 -9.87 -29.23
N LEU A 42 23.87 -10.35 -30.04
CA LEU A 42 24.12 -10.86 -31.39
C LEU A 42 22.98 -10.39 -32.29
N GLY A 43 23.31 -9.96 -33.50
CA GLY A 43 22.32 -9.46 -34.46
C GLY A 43 22.75 -9.61 -35.90
N GLY A 44 21.74 -9.61 -36.77
CA GLY A 44 21.89 -9.65 -38.23
C GLY A 44 21.14 -8.48 -38.87
N GLY A 45 21.61 -8.01 -40.02
CA GLY A 45 21.14 -6.78 -40.63
C GLY A 45 21.51 -6.63 -42.09
N ALA A 46 21.17 -5.49 -42.68
CA ALA A 46 21.50 -5.18 -44.05
C ALA A 46 22.37 -3.93 -44.11
N TYR A 47 23.49 -4.04 -44.84
CA TYR A 47 24.26 -2.91 -45.29
C TYR A 47 23.66 -2.40 -46.60
N LEU A 48 23.24 -1.13 -46.60
CA LEU A 48 22.52 -0.51 -47.71
C LEU A 48 23.34 0.56 -48.45
N GLY A 49 24.62 0.72 -48.10
CA GLY A 49 25.51 1.66 -48.78
C GLY A 49 26.07 1.10 -50.09
N GLY A 50 25.90 1.83 -51.20
CA GLY A 50 26.44 1.45 -52.52
C GLY A 50 25.45 0.66 -53.38
N THR A 51 25.95 -0.10 -54.37
CA THR A 51 25.13 -0.81 -55.38
C THR A 51 24.76 -2.25 -55.00
N SER A 52 25.37 -2.82 -53.96
CA SER A 52 25.06 -4.16 -53.42
C SER A 52 24.49 -4.07 -52.01
N LYS A 53 23.51 -4.91 -51.70
CA LYS A 53 22.96 -5.08 -50.35
C LYS A 53 23.67 -6.24 -49.67
N ASP A 54 24.56 -5.95 -48.73
CA ASP A 54 25.35 -6.99 -48.04
C ASP A 54 24.71 -7.36 -46.70
N LEU A 55 24.75 -8.65 -46.33
CA LEU A 55 24.36 -9.10 -44.99
C LEU A 55 25.38 -8.61 -43.95
N MET A 56 24.90 -8.00 -42.87
CA MET A 56 25.68 -7.66 -41.69
C MET A 56 25.39 -8.65 -40.57
N ILE A 57 26.42 -9.16 -39.90
CA ILE A 57 26.29 -9.95 -38.67
C ILE A 57 27.25 -9.37 -37.65
N ARG A 58 26.77 -9.06 -36.44
CA ARG A 58 27.59 -8.49 -35.37
C ARG A 58 27.29 -9.16 -34.03
N ALA A 59 28.33 -9.48 -33.30
CA ALA A 59 28.29 -9.75 -31.87
C ALA A 59 28.87 -8.53 -31.14
N TRP A 60 28.24 -8.09 -30.06
CA TRP A 60 28.68 -6.94 -29.28
C TRP A 60 28.62 -7.21 -27.79
N GLY A 61 29.44 -6.50 -27.03
CA GLY A 61 29.40 -6.51 -25.58
C GLY A 61 29.85 -5.17 -25.01
N GLY A 62 29.27 -4.76 -23.89
CA GLY A 62 29.58 -3.47 -23.29
C GLY A 62 28.92 -3.22 -21.95
N GLY A 63 29.35 -2.12 -21.33
CA GLY A 63 28.95 -1.69 -20.00
C GLY A 63 28.25 -0.34 -20.02
N TYR A 64 27.23 -0.19 -19.17
CA TYR A 64 26.37 0.97 -19.06
C TYR A 64 26.29 1.47 -17.62
N ARG A 65 26.31 2.78 -17.45
CA ARG A 65 26.16 3.43 -16.16
C ARG A 65 25.15 4.58 -16.26
N ALA A 66 24.17 4.56 -15.36
CA ALA A 66 23.31 5.71 -15.14
C ALA A 66 24.12 6.82 -14.47
N SER A 67 24.15 7.99 -15.11
CA SER A 67 24.99 9.12 -14.69
C SER A 67 24.23 10.16 -13.87
N MET A 68 22.89 10.20 -13.98
CA MET A 68 22.04 11.15 -13.26
C MET A 68 21.25 10.45 -12.16
N ASN A 69 20.12 9.85 -12.52
CA ASN A 69 19.24 9.16 -11.60
C ASN A 69 19.15 7.68 -12.03
N PRO A 70 19.68 6.75 -11.23
CA PRO A 70 19.70 5.32 -11.55
C PRO A 70 18.31 4.69 -11.61
N VAL A 71 17.27 5.38 -11.11
CA VAL A 71 15.88 4.92 -11.03
C VAL A 71 15.07 5.37 -12.23
N THR A 72 15.10 6.67 -12.55
CA THR A 72 14.36 7.19 -13.71
C THR A 72 15.06 6.93 -15.03
N LYS A 73 16.36 6.59 -14.98
CA LYS A 73 17.22 6.30 -16.14
C LYS A 73 16.96 7.27 -17.31
N LEU A 74 16.86 8.56 -17.01
CA LEU A 74 16.70 9.58 -18.04
C LEU A 74 17.96 9.71 -18.90
N VAL A 75 19.13 9.38 -18.35
CA VAL A 75 20.41 9.42 -19.05
C VAL A 75 21.35 8.30 -18.56
N GLU A 76 21.69 7.38 -19.46
CA GLU A 76 22.74 6.37 -19.27
C GLU A 76 23.85 6.57 -20.31
N PHE A 77 25.10 6.47 -19.86
CA PHE A 77 26.26 6.41 -20.76
C PHE A 77 26.76 4.98 -20.85
N GLY A 78 27.06 4.53 -22.06
CA GLY A 78 27.58 3.20 -22.32
C GLY A 78 28.74 3.20 -23.30
N LEU A 79 29.61 2.20 -23.15
CA LEU A 79 30.66 1.85 -24.08
C LEU A 79 30.49 0.39 -24.48
N GLU A 80 30.49 0.13 -25.80
CA GLU A 80 30.40 -1.22 -26.32
C GLU A 80 31.49 -1.48 -27.37
N GLY A 81 32.02 -2.70 -27.38
CA GLY A 81 32.83 -3.24 -28.48
C GLY A 81 32.02 -4.22 -29.30
N TYR A 82 32.30 -4.32 -30.60
CA TYR A 82 31.70 -5.32 -31.47
C TYR A 82 32.69 -5.96 -32.44
N VAL A 83 32.39 -7.19 -32.83
CA VAL A 83 33.06 -7.96 -33.88
C VAL A 83 32.01 -8.59 -34.79
N GLY A 84 32.32 -8.74 -36.07
CA GLY A 84 31.33 -9.22 -37.02
C GLY A 84 31.84 -9.37 -38.46
N ALA A 85 30.89 -9.45 -39.38
CA ALA A 85 31.15 -9.46 -40.81
C ALA A 85 30.08 -8.66 -41.58
N ARG A 86 30.49 -8.06 -42.69
CA ARG A 86 29.63 -7.47 -43.71
C ARG A 86 29.97 -8.11 -45.05
N GLY A 87 29.05 -8.92 -45.58
CA GLY A 87 29.36 -9.82 -46.70
C GLY A 87 30.54 -10.73 -46.35
N SER A 88 31.60 -10.70 -47.15
CA SER A 88 32.85 -11.44 -46.90
C SER A 88 33.90 -10.66 -46.07
N LYS A 89 33.61 -9.42 -45.65
CA LYS A 89 34.58 -8.55 -44.95
C LYS A 89 34.37 -8.63 -43.44
N ALA A 90 35.44 -8.92 -42.70
CA ALA A 90 35.41 -8.85 -41.24
C ALA A 90 35.27 -7.39 -40.75
N GLU A 91 34.48 -7.19 -39.69
CA GLU A 91 34.28 -5.90 -39.02
C GLU A 91 34.65 -6.00 -37.54
N ALA A 92 35.19 -4.91 -37.02
CA ALA A 92 35.40 -4.71 -35.59
C ALA A 92 35.33 -3.22 -35.28
N GLY A 93 34.76 -2.86 -34.14
CA GLY A 93 34.61 -1.46 -33.77
C GLY A 93 34.27 -1.25 -32.30
N ALA A 94 34.24 0.01 -31.92
CA ALA A 94 33.84 0.48 -30.60
C ALA A 94 32.83 1.61 -30.75
N ARG A 95 31.86 1.68 -29.83
CA ARG A 95 30.80 2.68 -29.85
C ARG A 95 30.57 3.25 -28.47
N ALA A 96 30.28 4.55 -28.43
CA ALA A 96 29.81 5.24 -27.24
C ALA A 96 28.34 5.58 -27.42
N LEU A 97 27.54 5.36 -26.37
CA LEU A 97 26.09 5.50 -26.45
C LEU A 97 25.58 6.36 -25.30
N LEU A 98 24.76 7.35 -25.65
CA LEU A 98 23.87 8.03 -24.74
C LEU A 98 22.49 7.40 -24.87
N GLN A 99 22.01 6.76 -23.82
CA GLN A 99 20.69 6.12 -23.80
C GLN A 99 19.73 6.88 -22.90
N VAL A 100 18.47 6.88 -23.29
CA VAL A 100 17.31 7.25 -22.48
C VAL A 100 16.48 5.98 -22.29
N PRO A 101 16.83 5.08 -21.35
CA PRO A 101 16.09 3.85 -21.10
C PRO A 101 14.59 4.03 -20.86
N TYR A 102 14.17 5.15 -20.25
CA TYR A 102 12.76 5.48 -20.10
C TYR A 102 12.00 5.57 -21.44
N LEU A 103 12.70 5.97 -22.50
CA LEU A 103 12.19 6.02 -23.89
C LEU A 103 12.65 4.83 -24.71
N SER A 104 13.35 3.87 -24.11
CA SER A 104 13.87 2.69 -24.80
C SER A 104 14.77 3.03 -26.01
N THR A 105 15.40 4.21 -26.02
CA THR A 105 16.14 4.73 -27.18
C THR A 105 17.55 5.18 -26.80
N GLY A 106 18.43 5.29 -27.78
CA GLY A 106 19.77 5.84 -27.59
C GLY A 106 20.41 6.32 -28.88
N VAL A 107 21.44 7.15 -28.73
CA VAL A 107 22.20 7.74 -29.84
C VAL A 107 23.68 7.77 -29.50
N GLY A 108 24.53 7.61 -30.51
CA GLY A 108 25.95 7.89 -30.31
C GLY A 108 26.85 7.53 -31.50
N PRO A 109 28.15 7.81 -31.39
CA PRO A 109 29.13 7.47 -32.42
C PRO A 109 29.52 5.98 -32.41
N ASP A 110 29.66 5.40 -33.60
CA ASP A 110 30.21 4.07 -33.88
C ASP A 110 31.51 4.22 -34.68
N TYR A 111 32.63 3.78 -34.12
CA TYR A 111 33.93 3.80 -34.79
C TYR A 111 34.33 2.39 -35.23
N ASN A 112 34.43 2.19 -36.54
CA ASN A 112 34.88 0.93 -37.13
C ASN A 112 36.40 0.95 -37.31
N ILE A 113 37.09 0.14 -36.49
CA ILE A 113 38.56 0.09 -36.42
C ILE A 113 39.18 -0.41 -37.72
N ARG A 114 38.49 -1.32 -38.43
CA ARG A 114 39.00 -1.91 -39.68
C ARG A 114 38.93 -0.96 -40.87
N SER A 115 37.92 -0.10 -40.92
CA SER A 115 37.73 0.86 -42.02
C SER A 115 38.11 2.30 -41.66
N GLY A 116 38.45 2.59 -40.40
CA GLY A 116 38.80 3.92 -39.92
C GLY A 116 37.65 4.92 -39.96
N ARG A 117 36.40 4.43 -39.95
CA ARG A 117 35.21 5.25 -40.21
C ARG A 117 34.40 5.49 -38.94
N LEU A 118 33.89 6.71 -38.79
CA LEU A 118 32.98 7.11 -37.73
C LEU A 118 31.56 7.26 -38.30
N ASP A 119 30.59 6.65 -37.63
CA ASP A 119 29.18 6.62 -38.02
C ASP A 119 28.26 7.05 -36.89
N LEU A 120 27.12 7.65 -37.25
CA LEU A 120 26.02 7.89 -36.31
C LEU A 120 25.21 6.61 -36.13
N LEU A 121 24.95 6.24 -34.88
CA LEU A 121 24.08 5.13 -34.48
C LEU A 121 22.86 5.68 -33.72
N LEU A 122 21.68 5.23 -34.12
CA LEU A 122 20.43 5.35 -33.38
C LEU A 122 20.00 3.93 -32.98
N THR A 123 19.79 3.69 -31.69
CA THR A 123 19.38 2.37 -31.16
C THR A 123 18.02 2.44 -30.48
N VAL A 124 17.21 1.41 -30.66
CA VAL A 124 15.96 1.19 -29.94
C VAL A 124 16.00 -0.19 -29.30
N HIS A 125 15.59 -0.26 -28.03
CA HIS A 125 15.52 -1.49 -27.24
C HIS A 125 14.07 -1.72 -26.84
N THR A 126 13.55 -2.94 -27.00
CA THR A 126 12.19 -3.24 -26.56
C THR A 126 12.13 -4.65 -25.97
N PRO A 127 11.43 -4.84 -24.85
CA PRO A 127 11.08 -6.19 -24.44
C PRO A 127 10.00 -6.71 -25.39
N VAL A 128 10.20 -7.89 -25.96
CA VAL A 128 9.14 -8.55 -26.76
C VAL A 128 8.03 -9.07 -25.84
N ARG A 129 8.39 -9.43 -24.61
CA ARG A 129 7.51 -9.85 -23.52
C ARG A 129 8.05 -9.30 -22.20
N ARG A 130 7.16 -9.09 -21.23
CA ARG A 130 7.56 -8.71 -19.86
C ARG A 130 8.53 -9.73 -19.28
N GLY A 131 9.61 -9.23 -18.69
CA GLY A 131 10.68 -10.06 -18.12
C GLY A 131 11.64 -10.66 -19.17
N GLY A 132 11.50 -10.30 -20.45
CA GLY A 132 12.31 -10.81 -21.56
C GLY A 132 11.64 -11.95 -22.34
N PHE A 133 12.30 -12.46 -23.40
CA PHE A 133 11.69 -13.41 -24.34
C PHE A 133 12.48 -14.68 -24.63
N LEU A 134 13.80 -14.61 -24.95
CA LEU A 134 14.60 -15.83 -25.13
C LEU A 134 15.04 -16.40 -23.78
N THR A 135 15.59 -15.51 -22.97
CA THR A 135 15.92 -15.76 -21.57
C THR A 135 15.47 -14.54 -20.75
N ARG A 136 15.51 -14.66 -19.42
CA ARG A 136 15.10 -13.57 -18.54
C ARG A 136 15.96 -12.32 -18.74
N GLY A 137 15.34 -11.15 -18.78
CA GLY A 137 15.99 -9.86 -19.00
C GLY A 137 16.39 -9.56 -20.44
N THR A 138 16.17 -10.47 -21.40
CA THR A 138 16.56 -10.25 -22.81
C THR A 138 15.70 -9.22 -23.52
N MET A 139 16.35 -8.39 -24.34
CA MET A 139 15.73 -7.30 -25.09
C MET A 139 15.97 -7.48 -26.59
N LEU A 140 14.95 -7.14 -27.40
CA LEU A 140 15.13 -6.95 -28.83
C LEU A 140 15.80 -5.59 -29.04
N ARG A 141 16.85 -5.55 -29.87
CA ARG A 141 17.59 -4.34 -30.21
C ARG A 141 17.53 -4.09 -31.72
N LEU A 142 17.24 -2.86 -32.09
CA LEU A 142 17.32 -2.35 -33.46
C LEU A 142 18.33 -1.20 -33.51
N ASP A 143 19.45 -1.44 -34.18
CA ASP A 143 20.46 -0.42 -34.47
C ASP A 143 20.22 0.11 -35.89
N TYR A 144 20.09 1.42 -36.04
CA TYR A 144 19.98 2.13 -37.31
C TYR A 144 21.16 3.07 -37.51
N TYR A 145 21.76 3.04 -38.69
CA TYR A 145 22.96 3.80 -39.03
C TYR A 145 22.68 4.75 -40.20
N PRO A 146 22.22 5.99 -39.95
CA PRO A 146 21.90 6.95 -41.00
C PRO A 146 23.08 7.24 -41.94
N THR A 147 24.28 7.42 -41.38
CA THR A 147 25.50 7.77 -42.13
C THR A 147 26.16 6.56 -42.82
N LEU A 148 25.75 5.34 -42.45
CA LEU A 148 26.16 4.08 -43.09
C LEU A 148 25.17 3.68 -44.18
N GLY A 149 24.80 4.62 -45.04
CA GLY A 149 23.86 4.36 -46.15
C GLY A 149 22.50 3.89 -45.67
N HIS A 150 22.03 4.40 -44.52
CA HIS A 150 20.77 3.96 -43.88
C HIS A 150 20.72 2.45 -43.55
N SER A 151 21.87 1.85 -43.25
CA SER A 151 21.96 0.44 -42.84
C SER A 151 21.31 0.19 -41.48
N PHE A 152 20.95 -1.06 -41.20
CA PHE A 152 20.37 -1.43 -39.92
C PHE A 152 20.78 -2.84 -39.47
N VAL A 153 20.78 -3.07 -38.16
CA VAL A 153 21.00 -4.38 -37.53
C VAL A 153 19.88 -4.64 -36.54
N ARG A 154 19.32 -5.84 -36.58
CA ARG A 154 18.34 -6.32 -35.61
C ARG A 154 18.92 -7.52 -34.87
N GLY A 155 18.85 -7.50 -33.55
CA GLY A 155 19.37 -8.60 -32.75
C GLY A 155 18.84 -8.62 -31.33
N VAL A 156 19.48 -9.42 -30.50
CA VAL A 156 19.08 -9.66 -29.11
C VAL A 156 20.22 -9.26 -28.20
N SER A 157 19.91 -8.52 -27.13
CA SER A 157 20.84 -8.24 -26.04
C SER A 157 20.39 -8.95 -24.77
N ALA A 158 21.33 -9.60 -24.09
CA ALA A 158 21.14 -10.29 -22.83
C ALA A 158 21.98 -9.62 -21.73
N PRO A 159 21.43 -9.42 -20.53
CA PRO A 159 22.19 -8.93 -19.39
C PRO A 159 23.21 -9.97 -18.93
N LEU A 160 24.38 -9.51 -18.49
CA LEU A 160 25.44 -10.33 -17.90
C LEU A 160 25.59 -10.00 -16.41
N HIS A 161 25.86 -11.04 -15.61
CA HIS A 161 26.11 -10.92 -14.16
C HIS A 161 24.98 -10.28 -13.34
N ASP A 162 23.76 -10.22 -13.88
CA ASP A 162 22.55 -9.85 -13.14
C ASP A 162 21.60 -11.05 -13.03
N PRO A 163 21.65 -11.80 -11.90
CA PRO A 163 20.83 -12.98 -11.71
C PRO A 163 19.33 -12.67 -11.52
N LEU A 164 18.97 -11.41 -11.25
CA LEU A 164 17.59 -10.96 -11.01
C LEU A 164 16.94 -10.32 -12.24
N ALA A 165 17.70 -10.07 -13.30
CA ALA A 165 17.15 -9.55 -14.55
C ALA A 165 16.01 -10.44 -15.07
N GLY A 166 14.87 -9.83 -15.38
CA GLY A 166 13.62 -10.45 -15.79
C GLY A 166 12.91 -11.25 -14.69
N ARG A 167 13.25 -11.08 -13.41
CA ARG A 167 12.69 -11.87 -12.28
C ARG A 167 12.08 -11.06 -11.15
N ASN A 168 12.35 -9.76 -11.09
CA ASN A 168 12.07 -8.95 -9.90
C ASN A 168 10.63 -8.41 -9.82
N ARG A 169 9.76 -8.80 -10.77
CA ARG A 169 8.37 -8.36 -10.88
C ARG A 169 7.52 -9.47 -11.55
N PRO A 170 6.18 -9.45 -11.37
CA PRO A 170 5.29 -10.37 -12.06
C PRO A 170 5.33 -10.22 -13.59
N ILE A 171 5.23 -11.36 -14.29
CA ILE A 171 5.15 -11.38 -15.76
C ILE A 171 3.81 -10.84 -16.27
N GLN A 172 2.73 -11.10 -15.53
CA GLN A 172 1.39 -10.60 -15.84
C GLN A 172 1.16 -9.29 -15.10
N ASP A 173 0.69 -8.27 -15.83
CA ASP A 173 0.32 -6.96 -15.27
C ASP A 173 -1.19 -6.80 -15.06
N TYR A 174 -1.95 -7.88 -15.20
CA TYR A 174 -3.40 -7.90 -15.07
C TYR A 174 -3.86 -9.18 -14.38
N VAL A 175 -5.09 -9.16 -13.89
CA VAL A 175 -5.88 -10.33 -13.55
C VAL A 175 -6.85 -10.67 -14.66
N VAL A 176 -7.07 -11.96 -14.89
CA VAL A 176 -8.13 -12.42 -15.78
C VAL A 176 -9.40 -12.57 -14.95
N VAL A 177 -10.41 -11.75 -15.23
CA VAL A 177 -11.70 -11.82 -14.52
C VAL A 177 -12.53 -12.97 -15.10
N ALA A 178 -12.67 -13.00 -16.42
CA ALA A 178 -13.40 -14.05 -17.13
C ALA A 178 -12.47 -14.87 -18.05
N ALA A 179 -12.46 -16.18 -17.81
CA ALA A 179 -11.99 -17.17 -18.77
C ALA A 179 -13.08 -17.46 -19.82
N PRO A 180 -12.76 -18.06 -20.98
CA PRO A 180 -13.78 -18.55 -21.92
C PRO A 180 -14.78 -19.48 -21.21
N PHE A 181 -16.07 -19.21 -21.37
CA PHE A 181 -17.16 -19.97 -20.76
C PHE A 181 -18.19 -20.36 -21.83
N HIS A 182 -18.91 -21.45 -21.57
CA HIS A 182 -20.06 -21.81 -22.40
C HIS A 182 -21.22 -20.86 -22.07
N THR A 183 -21.76 -20.19 -23.09
CA THR A 183 -22.97 -19.37 -22.93
C THR A 183 -24.17 -20.32 -22.99
N PRO A 184 -24.96 -20.44 -21.91
CA PRO A 184 -26.17 -21.27 -21.93
C PRO A 184 -27.16 -20.80 -23.01
N GLU A 185 -28.05 -21.69 -23.44
CA GLU A 185 -29.18 -21.28 -24.28
C GLU A 185 -30.08 -20.30 -23.51
N ALA A 186 -30.44 -19.19 -24.17
CA ALA A 186 -31.27 -18.16 -23.57
C ALA A 186 -32.73 -18.64 -23.46
N HIS A 187 -33.24 -18.75 -22.24
CA HIS A 187 -34.68 -18.89 -21.99
C HIS A 187 -35.30 -17.49 -22.00
N VAL A 188 -36.43 -17.31 -22.70
CA VAL A 188 -37.19 -16.06 -22.70
C VAL A 188 -38.60 -16.37 -22.24
N PRO A 189 -39.02 -15.91 -21.04
CA PRO A 189 -40.35 -16.20 -20.53
C PRO A 189 -41.41 -15.46 -21.34
N ALA A 190 -42.60 -16.03 -21.50
CA ALA A 190 -43.72 -15.34 -22.17
C ALA A 190 -44.43 -14.30 -21.27
N ASN A 191 -44.02 -14.19 -20.00
CA ASN A 191 -44.70 -13.38 -18.98
C ASN A 191 -44.29 -11.90 -19.07
N SER A 192 -45.18 -11.03 -19.57
CA SER A 192 -44.93 -9.59 -19.69
C SER A 192 -44.83 -8.86 -18.33
N LEU A 193 -45.50 -9.38 -17.30
CA LEU A 193 -45.45 -8.80 -15.95
C LEU A 193 -44.05 -9.01 -15.35
N LEU A 194 -43.46 -10.19 -15.56
CA LEU A 194 -42.08 -10.48 -15.15
C LEU A 194 -41.05 -9.52 -15.79
N HIS A 195 -41.24 -9.14 -17.05
CA HIS A 195 -40.34 -8.19 -17.73
C HIS A 195 -40.40 -6.79 -17.10
N ALA A 196 -41.60 -6.29 -16.81
CA ALA A 196 -41.77 -4.97 -16.18
C ALA A 196 -41.11 -4.90 -14.79
N GLU A 197 -41.20 -5.97 -14.00
CA GLU A 197 -40.53 -6.07 -12.70
C GLU A 197 -39.00 -6.03 -12.84
N LEU A 198 -38.45 -6.74 -13.83
CA LEU A 198 -37.01 -6.75 -14.10
C LEU A 198 -36.49 -5.40 -14.61
N ASP A 199 -37.31 -4.65 -15.37
CA ASP A 199 -36.98 -3.29 -15.80
C ASP A 199 -36.93 -2.32 -14.60
N SER A 200 -37.93 -2.38 -13.70
CA SER A 200 -37.96 -1.61 -12.45
C SER A 200 -36.74 -1.93 -11.57
N LEU A 201 -36.39 -3.21 -11.47
CA LEU A 201 -35.21 -3.67 -10.74
C LEU A 201 -33.90 -3.13 -11.35
N SER A 202 -33.80 -3.09 -12.68
CA SER A 202 -32.65 -2.53 -13.40
C SER A 202 -32.51 -1.02 -13.17
N GLU A 203 -33.62 -0.28 -13.12
CA GLU A 203 -33.61 1.15 -12.79
C GLU A 203 -33.14 1.37 -11.34
N SER A 204 -33.71 0.63 -10.38
CA SER A 204 -33.30 0.70 -8.98
C SER A 204 -31.82 0.35 -8.80
N ALA A 205 -31.31 -0.64 -9.54
CA ALA A 205 -29.90 -1.00 -9.51
C ALA A 205 -28.99 0.16 -9.94
N THR A 206 -29.44 0.96 -10.91
CA THR A 206 -28.74 2.16 -11.37
C THR A 206 -28.67 3.22 -10.28
N TRP A 207 -29.78 3.45 -9.57
CA TRP A 207 -29.81 4.40 -8.46
C TRP A 207 -28.97 3.94 -7.29
N LEU A 208 -29.00 2.66 -6.93
CA LEU A 208 -28.17 2.08 -5.89
C LEU A 208 -26.67 2.33 -6.18
N ARG A 209 -26.20 2.06 -7.40
CA ARG A 209 -24.83 2.39 -7.83
C ARG A 209 -24.48 3.86 -7.60
N ARG A 210 -25.37 4.75 -8.06
CA ARG A 210 -25.17 6.20 -8.02
C ARG A 210 -25.24 6.81 -6.62
N LEU A 211 -25.94 6.16 -5.69
CA LEU A 211 -26.10 6.61 -4.30
C LEU A 211 -25.04 6.00 -3.36
N VAL A 212 -24.57 4.78 -3.62
CA VAL A 212 -23.51 4.14 -2.83
C VAL A 212 -22.12 4.62 -3.24
N VAL A 213 -21.88 4.79 -4.55
CA VAL A 213 -20.61 5.31 -5.09
C VAL A 213 -20.88 6.45 -6.10
N PRO A 214 -21.32 7.64 -5.65
CA PRO A 214 -21.57 8.78 -6.54
C PRO A 214 -20.35 9.15 -7.40
N PHE A 215 -20.51 9.29 -8.72
CA PHE A 215 -19.39 9.60 -9.60
C PHE A 215 -19.01 11.09 -9.56
N LEU A 216 -17.97 11.43 -8.79
CA LEU A 216 -17.53 12.81 -8.57
C LEU A 216 -16.39 13.27 -9.49
N ASP A 217 -15.64 12.38 -10.15
CA ASP A 217 -14.47 12.72 -10.97
C ASP A 217 -14.82 13.20 -12.40
N GLN A 218 -15.83 14.07 -12.50
CA GLN A 218 -16.30 14.67 -13.74
C GLN A 218 -15.16 15.45 -14.43
N ASP A 219 -15.04 15.28 -15.75
CA ASP A 219 -14.01 15.84 -16.66
C ASP A 219 -13.32 17.11 -16.15
N GLY A 220 -12.10 16.96 -15.64
CA GLY A 220 -11.30 18.08 -15.13
C GLY A 220 -10.22 18.56 -16.07
N ARG A 221 -10.42 18.48 -17.41
CA ARG A 221 -9.56 19.23 -18.35
C ARG A 221 -9.80 20.74 -18.28
N SER A 222 -10.99 21.15 -17.85
CA SER A 222 -11.39 22.53 -17.56
C SER A 222 -12.19 22.54 -16.25
N GLU A 223 -11.79 23.39 -15.31
CA GLU A 223 -12.45 23.49 -14.00
C GLU A 223 -13.93 23.84 -14.14
N THR A 224 -14.26 24.85 -14.96
CA THR A 224 -15.63 25.32 -15.15
C THR A 224 -16.54 24.22 -15.69
N VAL A 225 -16.05 23.45 -16.67
CA VAL A 225 -16.81 22.33 -17.24
C VAL A 225 -16.97 21.21 -16.22
N ALA A 226 -15.91 20.88 -15.47
CA ALA A 226 -15.94 19.87 -14.42
C ALA A 226 -17.03 20.17 -13.39
N LEU A 227 -17.01 21.40 -12.85
CA LEU A 227 -17.93 21.83 -11.80
C LEU A 227 -19.37 21.90 -12.31
N ALA A 228 -19.59 22.37 -13.54
CA ALA A 228 -20.93 22.39 -14.15
C ALA A 228 -21.49 20.97 -14.37
N ARG A 229 -20.65 20.01 -14.78
CA ARG A 229 -21.05 18.60 -14.89
C ARG A 229 -21.34 17.98 -13.53
N THR A 230 -20.47 18.21 -12.53
CA THR A 230 -20.71 17.78 -11.16
C THR A 230 -22.02 18.35 -10.62
N ALA A 231 -22.27 19.65 -10.76
CA ALA A 231 -23.50 20.27 -10.27
C ALA A 231 -24.76 19.66 -10.91
N ARG A 232 -24.76 19.41 -12.23
CA ARG A 232 -25.89 18.71 -12.90
C ARG A 232 -26.09 17.30 -12.37
N TYR A 233 -25.00 16.54 -12.23
CA TYR A 233 -25.06 15.19 -11.67
C TYR A 233 -25.64 15.19 -10.24
N LEU A 234 -25.21 16.15 -9.40
CA LEU A 234 -25.74 16.29 -8.03
C LEU A 234 -27.21 16.73 -8.02
N ALA A 235 -27.64 17.55 -8.98
CA ALA A 235 -29.05 17.92 -9.11
C ALA A 235 -29.94 16.71 -9.41
N ASP A 236 -29.47 15.79 -10.27
CA ASP A 236 -30.18 14.53 -10.54
C ASP A 236 -30.27 13.66 -9.28
N LEU A 237 -29.16 13.53 -8.53
CA LEU A 237 -29.17 12.81 -7.26
C LEU A 237 -30.14 13.44 -6.27
N ARG A 238 -30.14 14.78 -6.16
CA ARG A 238 -31.05 15.51 -5.27
C ARG A 238 -32.51 15.26 -5.64
N ALA A 239 -32.82 15.27 -6.94
CA ALA A 239 -34.18 15.00 -7.42
C ALA A 239 -34.64 13.59 -7.04
N HIS A 240 -33.77 12.58 -7.24
CA HIS A 240 -34.09 11.21 -6.84
C HIS A 240 -34.21 11.05 -5.32
N LEU A 241 -33.29 11.65 -4.55
CA LEU A 241 -33.30 11.62 -3.07
C LEU A 241 -34.53 12.30 -2.45
N ALA A 242 -35.23 13.15 -3.21
CA ALA A 242 -36.53 13.69 -2.79
C ALA A 242 -37.67 12.68 -2.92
N ILE A 243 -37.52 11.69 -3.80
CA ILE A 243 -38.46 10.59 -4.01
C ILE A 243 -38.14 9.44 -3.05
N ARG A 244 -36.88 9.02 -2.99
CA ARG A 244 -36.41 7.88 -2.19
C ARG A 244 -34.99 8.09 -1.67
N GLY A 245 -34.82 7.99 -0.35
CA GLY A 245 -33.50 8.05 0.28
C GLY A 245 -32.62 6.84 -0.08
N ALA A 246 -31.31 6.92 0.16
CA ALA A 246 -30.37 5.86 -0.23
C ALA A 246 -30.68 4.49 0.41
N GLU A 247 -30.93 4.45 1.72
CA GLU A 247 -31.33 3.22 2.43
C GLU A 247 -32.69 2.67 1.95
N GLN A 248 -33.61 3.56 1.61
CA GLN A 248 -34.92 3.19 1.07
C GLN A 248 -34.78 2.60 -0.34
N GLU A 249 -33.84 3.08 -1.15
CA GLU A 249 -33.53 2.53 -2.48
C GLU A 249 -33.00 1.10 -2.38
N VAL A 250 -32.13 0.81 -1.41
CA VAL A 250 -31.65 -0.55 -1.15
C VAL A 250 -32.84 -1.48 -0.83
N ARG A 251 -33.72 -1.07 0.09
CA ARG A 251 -34.90 -1.86 0.45
C ARG A 251 -35.86 -2.05 -0.73
N PHE A 252 -36.04 -1.03 -1.54
CA PHE A 252 -36.86 -1.11 -2.75
C PHE A 252 -36.28 -2.11 -3.76
N PHE A 253 -34.97 -2.06 -4.01
CA PHE A 253 -34.27 -3.01 -4.88
C PHE A 253 -34.52 -4.47 -4.45
N HIS A 254 -34.33 -4.77 -3.15
CA HIS A 254 -34.56 -6.13 -2.62
C HIS A 254 -36.02 -6.56 -2.68
N ALA A 255 -36.97 -5.64 -2.41
CA ALA A 255 -38.39 -5.93 -2.53
C ALA A 255 -38.81 -6.23 -3.99
N GLN A 256 -38.25 -5.53 -4.97
CA GLN A 256 -38.47 -5.80 -6.39
C GLN A 256 -37.85 -7.14 -6.81
N MET A 257 -36.67 -7.49 -6.28
CA MET A 257 -36.06 -8.80 -6.51
C MET A 257 -36.94 -9.94 -5.97
N GLU A 258 -37.43 -9.81 -4.74
CA GLU A 258 -38.35 -10.79 -4.13
C GLU A 258 -39.65 -10.92 -4.92
N HIS A 259 -40.21 -9.81 -5.39
CA HIS A 259 -41.41 -9.81 -6.18
C HIS A 259 -41.21 -10.49 -7.55
N ALA A 260 -40.09 -10.23 -8.24
CA ALA A 260 -39.74 -10.91 -9.49
C ALA A 260 -39.64 -12.44 -9.30
N PHE A 261 -38.99 -12.90 -8.24
CA PHE A 261 -38.94 -14.32 -7.91
C PHE A 261 -40.32 -14.89 -7.54
N SER A 262 -41.15 -14.14 -6.83
CA SER A 262 -42.52 -14.54 -6.47
C SER A 262 -43.39 -14.74 -7.71
N VAL A 263 -43.29 -13.82 -8.68
CA VAL A 263 -44.01 -13.91 -9.96
C VAL A 263 -43.56 -15.13 -10.76
N ALA A 264 -42.24 -15.35 -10.88
CA ALA A 264 -41.68 -16.51 -11.58
C ALA A 264 -42.09 -17.84 -10.91
N ALA A 265 -41.95 -17.93 -9.59
CA ALA A 265 -42.29 -19.14 -8.84
C ALA A 265 -43.80 -19.37 -8.69
N GLY A 266 -44.63 -18.32 -8.82
CA GLY A 266 -46.08 -18.37 -8.56
C GLY A 266 -46.45 -18.49 -7.09
N SER A 267 -45.51 -18.21 -6.19
CA SER A 267 -45.67 -18.33 -4.74
C SER A 267 -44.81 -17.28 -4.06
N ALA A 268 -45.44 -16.44 -3.23
CA ALA A 268 -44.73 -15.43 -2.45
C ALA A 268 -43.74 -16.06 -1.46
N ALA A 269 -44.13 -17.15 -0.79
CA ALA A 269 -43.25 -17.87 0.13
C ALA A 269 -42.03 -18.47 -0.59
N ALA A 270 -42.21 -19.01 -1.79
CA ALA A 270 -41.09 -19.47 -2.60
C ALA A 270 -40.21 -18.30 -3.05
N GLY A 271 -40.82 -17.19 -3.50
CA GLY A 271 -40.12 -15.98 -3.92
C GLY A 271 -39.19 -15.40 -2.85
N GLN A 272 -39.66 -15.36 -1.60
CA GLN A 272 -38.87 -14.89 -0.46
C GLN A 272 -37.61 -15.75 -0.22
N GLU A 273 -37.75 -17.08 -0.22
CA GLU A 273 -36.61 -18.00 -0.03
C GLU A 273 -35.66 -17.99 -1.24
N LEU A 274 -36.19 -17.89 -2.47
CA LEU A 274 -35.41 -17.75 -3.70
C LEU A 274 -34.59 -16.45 -3.69
N ALA A 275 -35.19 -15.33 -3.30
CA ALA A 275 -34.49 -14.05 -3.20
C ALA A 275 -33.39 -14.09 -2.14
N ARG A 276 -33.67 -14.66 -0.96
CA ARG A 276 -32.69 -14.82 0.13
C ARG A 276 -31.48 -15.67 -0.28
N ASN A 277 -31.71 -16.82 -0.92
CA ASN A 277 -30.61 -17.66 -1.37
C ASN A 277 -29.89 -17.05 -2.58
N GLY A 278 -30.65 -16.47 -3.51
CA GLY A 278 -30.13 -15.82 -4.71
C GLY A 278 -29.17 -14.67 -4.39
N ARG A 279 -29.53 -13.78 -3.45
CA ARG A 279 -28.66 -12.67 -3.04
C ARG A 279 -27.38 -13.15 -2.33
N GLN A 280 -27.44 -14.23 -1.55
CA GLN A 280 -26.25 -14.84 -0.95
C GLN A 280 -25.31 -15.41 -2.02
N ILE A 281 -25.85 -16.14 -3.01
CA ILE A 281 -25.04 -16.65 -4.12
C ILE A 281 -24.46 -15.50 -4.96
N LEU A 282 -25.22 -14.45 -5.21
CA LEU A 282 -24.76 -13.25 -5.93
C LEU A 282 -23.59 -12.59 -5.19
N LEU A 283 -23.69 -12.47 -3.86
CA LEU A 283 -22.65 -11.91 -3.02
C LEU A 283 -21.36 -12.76 -3.05
N ASP A 284 -21.50 -14.08 -2.86
CA ASP A 284 -20.39 -15.03 -2.75
C ASP A 284 -19.65 -15.25 -4.07
N GLU A 285 -20.40 -15.38 -5.17
CA GLU A 285 -19.87 -15.86 -6.45
C GLU A 285 -19.60 -14.73 -7.45
N VAL A 286 -20.22 -13.55 -7.26
CA VAL A 286 -20.10 -12.42 -8.21
C VAL A 286 -19.51 -11.18 -7.56
N LEU A 287 -20.16 -10.62 -6.53
CA LEU A 287 -19.79 -9.31 -5.97
C LEU A 287 -18.41 -9.36 -5.29
N ILE A 288 -18.25 -10.19 -4.26
CA ILE A 288 -17.00 -10.27 -3.50
C ILE A 288 -15.80 -10.68 -4.37
N PRO A 289 -15.88 -11.72 -5.22
CA PRO A 289 -14.76 -12.09 -6.08
C PRO A 289 -14.34 -10.98 -7.05
N TYR A 290 -15.29 -10.18 -7.55
CA TYR A 290 -14.99 -9.05 -8.42
C TYR A 290 -14.36 -7.88 -7.64
N ASP A 291 -14.96 -7.50 -6.52
CA ASP A 291 -14.56 -6.35 -5.72
C ASP A 291 -13.25 -6.56 -4.94
N ALA A 292 -12.90 -7.82 -4.63
CA ALA A 292 -11.57 -8.20 -4.13
C ALA A 292 -10.43 -7.85 -5.11
N LEU A 293 -10.75 -7.55 -6.38
CA LEU A 293 -9.81 -7.12 -7.41
C LEU A 293 -9.69 -5.59 -7.54
N LEU A 294 -10.23 -4.82 -6.59
CA LEU A 294 -10.10 -3.36 -6.55
C LEU A 294 -8.62 -2.93 -6.62
N GLY A 295 -8.33 -1.94 -7.46
CA GLY A 295 -6.98 -1.44 -7.71
C GLY A 295 -6.14 -2.27 -8.69
N ARG A 296 -6.62 -3.45 -9.13
CA ARG A 296 -5.88 -4.34 -10.05
C ARG A 296 -6.38 -4.19 -11.48
N LYS A 297 -5.45 -4.17 -12.45
CA LYS A 297 -5.77 -4.11 -13.88
C LYS A 297 -6.49 -5.39 -14.29
N LYS A 298 -7.63 -5.25 -14.97
CA LYS A 298 -8.49 -6.38 -15.35
C LYS A 298 -8.38 -6.67 -16.86
N ARG A 299 -8.28 -7.94 -17.22
CA ARG A 299 -8.39 -8.45 -18.59
C ARG A 299 -9.65 -9.29 -18.71
N ASN A 300 -10.35 -9.15 -19.84
CA ASN A 300 -11.69 -9.68 -20.04
C ASN A 300 -12.61 -9.24 -18.90
N ASP A 301 -12.64 -7.93 -18.64
CA ASP A 301 -13.39 -7.34 -17.54
C ASP A 301 -14.90 -7.44 -17.79
N THR A 302 -15.50 -8.51 -17.28
CA THR A 302 -16.93 -8.81 -17.36
C THR A 302 -17.33 -9.75 -16.24
N LEU A 303 -18.56 -9.63 -15.74
CA LEU A 303 -19.12 -10.53 -14.73
C LEU A 303 -19.64 -11.85 -15.31
N LYS A 304 -19.73 -12.01 -16.64
CA LYS A 304 -20.45 -13.13 -17.25
C LYS A 304 -19.98 -14.51 -16.78
N ALA A 305 -18.67 -14.74 -16.67
CA ALA A 305 -18.14 -16.02 -16.18
C ALA A 305 -18.52 -16.28 -14.71
N LEU A 306 -18.46 -15.24 -13.87
CA LEU A 306 -18.90 -15.30 -12.47
C LEU A 306 -20.41 -15.54 -12.39
N GLY A 307 -21.20 -14.84 -13.22
CA GLY A 307 -22.65 -15.01 -13.32
C GLY A 307 -23.08 -16.41 -13.75
N VAL A 308 -22.38 -17.03 -14.71
CA VAL A 308 -22.64 -18.42 -15.12
C VAL A 308 -22.33 -19.41 -13.99
N ALA A 309 -21.22 -19.23 -13.27
CA ALA A 309 -20.90 -20.06 -12.10
C ALA A 309 -21.97 -19.91 -11.00
N ALA A 310 -22.37 -18.67 -10.71
CA ALA A 310 -23.42 -18.33 -9.77
C ALA A 310 -24.78 -18.96 -10.15
N ARG A 311 -25.19 -18.82 -11.42
CA ARG A 311 -26.43 -19.42 -11.96
C ARG A 311 -26.40 -20.95 -11.86
N GLY A 312 -25.24 -21.58 -12.10
CA GLY A 312 -25.07 -23.03 -11.93
C GLY A 312 -25.27 -23.49 -10.47
N LYS A 313 -24.73 -22.74 -9.50
CA LYS A 313 -24.92 -22.99 -8.06
C LYS A 313 -26.38 -22.79 -7.65
N PHE A 314 -27.00 -21.70 -8.12
CA PHE A 314 -28.41 -21.40 -7.86
C PHE A 314 -29.32 -22.46 -8.47
N SER A 315 -29.10 -22.85 -9.73
CA SER A 315 -29.85 -23.90 -10.42
C SER A 315 -29.80 -25.23 -9.67
N ARG A 316 -28.61 -25.67 -9.25
CA ARG A 316 -28.46 -26.88 -8.43
C ARG A 316 -29.29 -26.80 -7.16
N TRP A 317 -29.21 -25.68 -6.44
CA TRP A 317 -29.98 -25.50 -5.21
C TRP A 317 -31.49 -25.53 -5.47
N VAL A 318 -31.99 -24.75 -6.43
CA VAL A 318 -33.42 -24.70 -6.80
C VAL A 318 -33.94 -26.10 -7.13
N THR A 319 -33.27 -26.84 -8.02
CA THR A 319 -33.69 -28.19 -8.43
C THR A 319 -33.72 -29.18 -7.27
N THR A 320 -32.77 -29.08 -6.32
CA THR A 320 -32.71 -30.00 -5.17
C THR A 320 -33.63 -29.62 -4.02
N SER A 321 -34.04 -28.36 -3.91
CA SER A 321 -34.85 -27.85 -2.80
C SER A 321 -36.30 -28.32 -2.82
N GLY A 322 -36.85 -28.65 -3.99
CA GLY A 322 -38.28 -28.91 -4.17
C GLY A 322 -39.18 -27.67 -3.97
N LEU A 323 -38.59 -26.47 -3.87
CA LEU A 323 -39.29 -25.22 -3.57
C LEU A 323 -40.16 -24.73 -4.75
N VAL A 324 -39.76 -25.05 -5.98
CA VAL A 324 -40.37 -24.57 -7.22
C VAL A 324 -40.82 -25.77 -8.07
N PRO A 325 -42.05 -25.75 -8.62
CA PRO A 325 -42.49 -26.74 -9.61
C PRO A 325 -41.57 -26.83 -10.83
N ALA A 326 -41.44 -28.02 -11.42
CA ALA A 326 -40.52 -28.27 -12.53
C ALA A 326 -40.82 -27.39 -13.76
N ASP A 327 -42.10 -27.09 -14.04
CA ASP A 327 -42.57 -26.25 -15.14
C ASP A 327 -42.26 -24.76 -14.95
N ARG A 328 -41.91 -24.32 -13.73
CA ARG A 328 -41.56 -22.93 -13.39
C ARG A 328 -40.08 -22.72 -13.12
N THR A 329 -39.29 -23.78 -13.16
CA THR A 329 -37.86 -23.71 -12.80
C THR A 329 -37.10 -22.78 -13.75
N GLU A 330 -37.32 -22.87 -15.07
CA GLU A 330 -36.61 -22.01 -16.03
C GLU A 330 -36.96 -20.53 -15.90
N ASP A 331 -38.20 -20.18 -15.55
CA ASP A 331 -38.59 -18.78 -15.28
C ASP A 331 -37.86 -18.22 -14.05
N VAL A 332 -37.67 -19.03 -13.00
CA VAL A 332 -36.89 -18.66 -11.81
C VAL A 332 -35.40 -18.53 -12.14
N LEU A 333 -34.84 -19.43 -12.94
CA LEU A 333 -33.45 -19.33 -13.40
C LEU A 333 -33.23 -18.10 -14.28
N PHE A 334 -34.22 -17.73 -15.09
CA PHE A 334 -34.20 -16.51 -15.90
C PHE A 334 -34.14 -15.24 -15.04
N VAL A 335 -34.88 -15.17 -13.94
CA VAL A 335 -34.78 -14.03 -13.00
C VAL A 335 -33.34 -13.89 -12.50
N PHE A 336 -32.73 -14.99 -12.05
CA PHE A 336 -31.35 -14.97 -11.55
C PHE A 336 -30.34 -14.60 -12.65
N GLU A 337 -30.52 -15.11 -13.86
CA GLU A 337 -29.71 -14.73 -15.03
C GLU A 337 -29.80 -13.23 -15.31
N ARG A 338 -31.02 -12.67 -15.30
CA ARG A 338 -31.23 -11.23 -15.49
C ARG A 338 -30.64 -10.38 -14.37
N LEU A 339 -30.61 -10.85 -13.13
CA LEU A 339 -29.87 -10.18 -12.05
C LEU A 339 -28.38 -10.04 -12.41
N THR A 340 -27.76 -11.12 -12.89
CA THR A 340 -26.33 -11.09 -13.26
C THR A 340 -26.06 -10.18 -14.47
N ASP A 341 -26.99 -10.10 -15.42
CA ASP A 341 -26.90 -9.18 -16.56
C ASP A 341 -27.09 -7.71 -16.15
N ILE A 342 -28.01 -7.44 -15.21
CA ILE A 342 -28.18 -6.10 -14.62
C ILE A 342 -26.87 -5.68 -13.96
N LEU A 343 -26.25 -6.55 -13.15
CA LEU A 343 -24.96 -6.25 -12.53
C LEU A 343 -23.84 -6.02 -13.56
N GLU A 344 -23.79 -6.81 -14.64
CA GLU A 344 -22.81 -6.59 -15.72
C GLU A 344 -23.01 -5.23 -16.38
N THR A 345 -24.27 -4.80 -16.55
CA THR A 345 -24.60 -3.46 -17.04
C THR A 345 -24.08 -2.40 -16.07
N GLN A 346 -24.36 -2.54 -14.77
CA GLN A 346 -23.89 -1.60 -13.75
C GLN A 346 -22.35 -1.53 -13.65
N ARG A 347 -21.67 -2.67 -13.78
CA ARG A 347 -20.21 -2.75 -13.87
C ARG A 347 -19.70 -2.01 -15.11
N SER A 348 -20.30 -2.25 -16.27
CA SER A 348 -19.92 -1.61 -17.53
C SER A 348 -20.09 -0.08 -17.46
N GLU A 349 -21.21 0.39 -16.93
CA GLU A 349 -21.46 1.83 -16.74
C GLU A 349 -20.50 2.45 -15.72
N ALA A 350 -20.22 1.77 -14.60
CA ALA A 350 -19.20 2.22 -13.65
C ALA A 350 -17.81 2.30 -14.31
N ALA A 351 -17.43 1.31 -15.11
CA ALA A 351 -16.15 1.33 -15.82
C ALA A 351 -16.05 2.50 -16.81
N LYS A 352 -17.16 2.86 -17.48
CA LYS A 352 -17.24 4.05 -18.34
C LYS A 352 -17.12 5.35 -17.56
N ASP A 353 -17.84 5.47 -16.44
CA ASP A 353 -17.79 6.65 -15.56
C ASP A 353 -16.35 6.89 -15.08
N TRP A 354 -15.70 5.85 -14.54
CA TRP A 354 -14.34 5.98 -14.00
C TRP A 354 -13.24 6.05 -15.05
N ASP A 355 -13.51 5.63 -16.29
CA ASP A 355 -12.54 5.45 -17.38
C ASP A 355 -11.32 4.59 -16.96
N ASP A 356 -11.53 3.70 -15.97
CA ASP A 356 -10.50 2.86 -15.39
C ASP A 356 -11.13 1.69 -14.60
N PRO A 357 -11.07 0.44 -15.09
CA PRO A 357 -11.69 -0.71 -14.43
C PRO A 357 -11.05 -1.06 -13.08
N ARG A 358 -9.88 -0.49 -12.75
CA ARG A 358 -9.26 -0.64 -11.43
C ARG A 358 -10.07 0.05 -10.32
N LEU A 359 -10.94 1.00 -10.66
CA LEU A 359 -11.74 1.79 -9.72
C LEU A 359 -13.21 1.36 -9.65
N VAL A 360 -13.57 0.26 -10.33
CA VAL A 360 -14.94 -0.25 -10.26
C VAL A 360 -15.09 -1.00 -8.93
N TRP A 361 -16.07 -0.55 -8.15
CA TRP A 361 -16.60 -1.19 -6.96
C TRP A 361 -18.09 -1.37 -7.13
N LEU A 362 -18.58 -2.60 -7.08
CA LEU A 362 -20.01 -2.88 -7.13
C LEU A 362 -20.57 -2.78 -5.71
N PRO A 363 -21.66 -2.02 -5.50
CA PRO A 363 -22.31 -1.99 -4.19
C PRO A 363 -22.63 -3.40 -3.67
N LEU A 364 -22.10 -3.75 -2.51
CA LEU A 364 -22.42 -5.02 -1.85
C LEU A 364 -23.89 -5.07 -1.39
N GLN A 365 -24.56 -3.92 -1.32
CA GLN A 365 -26.00 -3.79 -1.09
C GLN A 365 -26.87 -4.42 -2.19
N TYR A 366 -26.31 -4.81 -3.34
CA TYR A 366 -27.03 -5.68 -4.28
C TYR A 366 -27.29 -7.08 -3.68
N GLY A 367 -26.43 -7.55 -2.77
CA GLY A 367 -26.57 -8.83 -2.07
C GLY A 367 -27.01 -8.72 -0.60
N LEU A 368 -26.84 -7.55 0.00
CA LEU A 368 -27.00 -7.31 1.44
C LEU A 368 -28.13 -6.30 1.73
N LEU A 369 -28.94 -6.62 2.73
CA LEU A 369 -29.85 -5.69 3.40
C LEU A 369 -29.11 -4.92 4.51
N PRO A 370 -29.63 -3.74 4.93
CA PRO A 370 -28.99 -2.94 5.96
C PRO A 370 -28.78 -3.67 7.30
N GLU A 371 -29.71 -4.56 7.65
CA GLU A 371 -29.68 -5.42 8.84
C GLU A 371 -28.73 -6.62 8.76
N GLU A 372 -27.94 -6.76 7.69
CA GLU A 372 -26.99 -7.86 7.49
C GLU A 372 -25.53 -7.39 7.46
N HIS A 373 -25.32 -6.14 7.83
CA HIS A 373 -24.01 -5.51 8.00
C HIS A 373 -24.07 -4.41 9.07
N ASP A 374 -24.91 -4.60 10.10
CA ASP A 374 -25.07 -3.64 11.20
C ASP A 374 -24.46 -4.12 12.52
N GLU A 375 -23.98 -5.37 12.56
CA GLU A 375 -23.18 -5.91 13.66
C GLU A 375 -21.68 -6.01 13.34
N GLN A 376 -20.85 -5.94 14.38
CA GLN A 376 -19.40 -6.09 14.29
C GLN A 376 -19.00 -7.43 13.65
N THR A 377 -19.65 -8.52 14.05
CA THR A 377 -19.38 -9.89 13.58
C THR A 377 -19.70 -10.07 12.09
N GLU A 378 -20.77 -9.43 11.61
CA GLU A 378 -21.17 -9.44 10.20
C GLU A 378 -20.14 -8.68 9.34
N LEU A 379 -19.79 -7.46 9.76
CA LEU A 379 -18.78 -6.65 9.08
C LEU A 379 -17.40 -7.32 9.09
N ASP A 380 -17.02 -7.96 10.21
CA ASP A 380 -15.79 -8.74 10.32
C ASP A 380 -15.80 -9.90 9.31
N ALA A 381 -16.88 -10.68 9.24
CA ALA A 381 -16.99 -11.80 8.30
C ALA A 381 -16.92 -11.33 6.84
N LEU A 382 -17.52 -10.20 6.51
CA LEU A 382 -17.45 -9.61 5.17
C LEU A 382 -16.03 -9.10 4.85
N LEU A 383 -15.34 -8.49 5.82
CA LEU A 383 -13.93 -8.11 5.70
C LEU A 383 -13.04 -9.32 5.42
N GLU A 384 -13.19 -10.40 6.17
CA GLU A 384 -12.39 -11.61 5.97
C GLU A 384 -12.59 -12.22 4.58
N ARG A 385 -13.84 -12.22 4.10
CA ARG A 385 -14.20 -12.73 2.77
C ARG A 385 -13.64 -11.86 1.63
N VAL A 386 -13.75 -10.52 1.72
CA VAL A 386 -13.29 -9.63 0.65
C VAL A 386 -11.76 -9.51 0.60
N THR A 387 -11.10 -9.59 1.77
CA THR A 387 -9.64 -9.45 1.87
C THR A 387 -8.90 -10.77 1.73
N GLY A 388 -9.58 -11.90 1.96
CA GLY A 388 -8.95 -13.22 2.07
C GLY A 388 -8.05 -13.38 3.31
N THR A 389 -8.13 -12.46 4.27
CA THR A 389 -7.30 -12.43 5.49
C THR A 389 -8.21 -12.53 6.71
N GLN A 390 -7.88 -13.41 7.66
CA GLN A 390 -8.68 -13.61 8.87
C GLN A 390 -8.29 -12.63 9.98
N PHE A 391 -9.25 -12.24 10.81
CA PHE A 391 -8.94 -11.66 12.11
C PHE A 391 -8.27 -12.71 13.00
N THR A 392 -7.34 -12.24 13.81
CA THR A 392 -6.72 -13.02 14.87
C THR A 392 -7.14 -12.42 16.21
N ASP A 393 -7.34 -13.29 17.20
CA ASP A 393 -7.64 -12.90 18.57
C ASP A 393 -6.36 -12.92 19.43
N HIS A 394 -6.48 -12.44 20.67
CA HIS A 394 -5.40 -12.43 21.66
C HIS A 394 -4.13 -11.66 21.22
N ASN A 395 -4.30 -10.53 20.54
CA ASN A 395 -3.18 -9.65 20.22
C ASN A 395 -3.01 -8.56 21.28
N ARG A 396 -1.77 -8.07 21.40
CA ARG A 396 -1.46 -6.80 22.08
C ARG A 396 -1.05 -5.77 21.05
N LEU A 397 -1.78 -4.65 21.04
CA LEU A 397 -1.50 -3.50 20.19
C LEU A 397 -1.25 -2.28 21.08
N THR A 398 -0.04 -1.74 21.02
CA THR A 398 0.33 -0.54 21.77
C THR A 398 0.50 0.63 20.81
N TYR A 399 -0.28 1.69 21.01
CA TYR A 399 -0.27 2.89 20.18
C TYR A 399 0.87 3.83 20.58
N VAL A 400 1.70 4.22 19.62
CA VAL A 400 2.96 4.91 19.86
C VAL A 400 3.02 6.21 19.06
N ALA A 401 3.25 7.33 19.75
CA ALA A 401 3.44 8.64 19.15
C ALA A 401 4.78 8.75 18.43
N ASN A 402 4.81 9.53 17.33
CA ASN A 402 5.93 9.71 16.41
C ASN A 402 7.33 9.55 17.06
N LEU A 403 7.67 10.45 17.99
CA LEU A 403 9.03 10.58 18.53
C LEU A 403 9.59 9.31 19.20
N GLN A 404 8.72 8.37 19.59
CA GLN A 404 9.12 7.11 20.20
C GLN A 404 9.55 6.05 19.18
N PHE A 405 9.15 6.16 17.91
CA PHE A 405 9.45 5.15 16.89
C PHE A 405 10.95 4.87 16.77
N HIS A 406 11.77 5.92 16.70
CA HIS A 406 13.23 5.80 16.61
C HIS A 406 13.82 4.94 17.74
N TRP A 407 13.35 5.19 18.97
CA TRP A 407 13.84 4.49 20.17
C TRP A 407 13.29 3.08 20.27
N GLU A 408 12.03 2.86 19.91
CA GLU A 408 11.43 1.52 19.86
C GLU A 408 12.10 0.65 18.78
N LEU A 409 12.48 1.23 17.63
CA LEU A 409 13.26 0.53 16.61
C LEU A 409 14.67 0.18 17.13
N LEU A 410 15.36 1.14 17.76
CA LEU A 410 16.69 0.91 18.33
C LEU A 410 16.65 -0.22 19.38
N ARG A 411 15.66 -0.17 20.27
CA ARG A 411 15.42 -1.21 21.28
C ARG A 411 15.12 -2.56 20.63
N MET A 412 14.26 -2.60 19.61
CA MET A 412 13.93 -3.81 18.87
C MET A 412 15.19 -4.46 18.29
N ILE A 413 16.06 -3.69 17.63
CA ILE A 413 17.32 -4.19 17.07
C ILE A 413 18.19 -4.82 18.18
N ARG A 414 18.37 -4.12 19.30
CA ARG A 414 19.21 -4.61 20.43
C ARG A 414 18.67 -5.86 21.10
N GLU A 415 17.35 -5.95 21.25
CA GLU A 415 16.69 -7.10 21.88
C GLU A 415 16.59 -8.33 20.98
N THR A 416 16.93 -8.22 19.69
CA THR A 416 16.85 -9.33 18.72
C THR A 416 17.71 -10.51 19.12
N ARG A 417 17.12 -11.72 19.09
CA ARG A 417 17.79 -12.98 19.46
C ARG A 417 18.05 -13.89 18.27
N ALA A 418 17.05 -14.08 17.42
CA ALA A 418 17.11 -14.98 16.27
C ALA A 418 17.17 -14.22 14.95
N TYR A 419 16.28 -13.25 14.73
CA TYR A 419 16.31 -12.44 13.53
C TYR A 419 15.47 -11.16 13.62
N HIS A 420 15.80 -10.18 12.79
CA HIS A 420 15.07 -8.93 12.66
C HIS A 420 14.98 -8.49 11.20
N VAL A 421 13.82 -7.98 10.82
CA VAL A 421 13.54 -7.39 9.50
C VAL A 421 13.13 -5.93 9.69
N LEU A 422 13.83 -5.01 9.03
CA LEU A 422 13.37 -3.64 8.83
C LEU A 422 12.97 -3.47 7.37
N TRP A 423 11.69 -3.20 7.14
CA TRP A 423 11.13 -2.88 5.84
C TRP A 423 10.73 -1.41 5.84
N ILE A 424 11.49 -0.61 5.11
CA ILE A 424 11.31 0.84 5.12
C ILE A 424 11.70 1.41 3.77
N HIS A 425 11.09 2.52 3.40
CA HIS A 425 11.52 3.25 2.21
C HIS A 425 12.28 4.54 2.53
N ASP A 426 12.35 5.00 3.78
CA ASP A 426 13.10 6.22 4.08
C ASP A 426 14.17 5.96 5.14
N PHE A 427 15.39 5.68 4.67
CA PHE A 427 16.60 5.51 5.48
C PHE A 427 17.72 6.40 4.91
N PRO A 428 17.70 7.72 5.19
CA PRO A 428 18.67 8.64 4.62
C PRO A 428 20.07 8.42 5.15
N ALA A 429 21.05 8.44 4.26
CA ALA A 429 22.45 8.55 4.70
C ALA A 429 22.82 9.99 4.99
N LEU A 430 22.27 10.94 4.24
CA LEU A 430 22.61 12.36 4.33
C LEU A 430 21.36 13.22 4.54
N THR A 431 21.54 14.30 5.26
CA THR A 431 20.57 15.39 5.43
C THR A 431 20.44 16.21 4.14
N ASP A 432 19.45 17.11 4.08
CA ASP A 432 19.30 18.07 2.97
C ASP A 432 20.51 19.00 2.84
N LYS A 433 21.26 19.23 3.93
CA LYS A 433 22.51 19.99 3.95
C LYS A 433 23.71 19.18 3.46
N GLY A 434 23.54 17.89 3.18
CA GLY A 434 24.58 16.98 2.74
C GLY A 434 25.50 16.46 3.85
N THR A 435 25.16 16.71 5.12
CA THR A 435 25.84 16.10 6.29
C THR A 435 25.31 14.71 6.55
N LEU A 436 26.02 13.89 7.31
CA LEU A 436 25.54 12.56 7.71
C LEU A 436 24.28 12.71 8.59
N ASP A 437 23.27 11.88 8.36
CA ASP A 437 22.02 11.89 9.13
C ASP A 437 22.23 11.22 10.50
N GLU A 438 22.02 11.96 11.58
CA GLU A 438 22.38 11.49 12.93
C GLU A 438 21.50 10.33 13.41
N ALA A 439 20.20 10.38 13.07
CA ALA A 439 19.25 9.34 13.46
C ALA A 439 19.55 8.01 12.77
N SER A 440 19.84 8.06 11.46
CA SER A 440 20.18 6.89 10.66
C SER A 440 21.54 6.33 11.06
N LEU A 441 22.52 7.20 11.36
CA LEU A 441 23.80 6.78 11.94
C LEU A 441 23.63 6.08 13.29
N ALA A 442 22.74 6.57 14.16
CA ALA A 442 22.46 5.93 15.44
C ALA A 442 21.89 4.51 15.28
N GLN A 443 20.98 4.29 14.33
CA GLN A 443 20.49 2.93 14.04
C GLN A 443 21.60 2.00 13.52
N VAL A 444 22.53 2.52 12.71
CA VAL A 444 23.69 1.76 12.21
C VAL A 444 24.65 1.40 13.35
N VAL A 445 25.09 2.41 14.11
CA VAL A 445 26.14 2.26 15.13
C VAL A 445 25.60 1.65 16.41
N ASP A 446 24.61 2.29 17.05
CA ASP A 446 24.10 1.90 18.36
C ASP A 446 23.13 0.72 18.25
N GLY A 447 22.49 0.55 17.09
CA GLY A 447 21.64 -0.58 16.77
C GLY A 447 22.47 -1.74 16.23
N TYR A 448 22.65 -1.80 14.91
CA TYR A 448 23.15 -2.99 14.23
C TYR A 448 24.59 -3.37 14.60
N LEU A 449 25.55 -2.45 14.49
CA LEU A 449 26.97 -2.77 14.72
C LEU A 449 27.25 -3.12 16.18
N THR A 450 26.70 -2.35 17.12
CA THR A 450 26.82 -2.63 18.55
C THR A 450 26.19 -3.98 18.90
N THR A 451 24.99 -4.27 18.40
CA THR A 451 24.33 -5.56 18.67
C THR A 451 25.12 -6.72 18.07
N LEU A 452 25.61 -6.61 16.82
CA LEU A 452 26.45 -7.64 16.22
C LEU A 452 27.70 -7.90 17.07
N ALA A 453 28.38 -6.86 17.54
CA ALA A 453 29.57 -7.00 18.38
C ALA A 453 29.25 -7.73 19.70
N GLU A 454 28.19 -7.31 20.40
CA GLU A 454 27.74 -7.94 21.65
C GLU A 454 27.39 -9.43 21.46
N ARG A 455 26.75 -9.79 20.34
CA ARG A 455 26.37 -11.18 20.04
C ARG A 455 27.57 -12.04 19.66
N VAL A 456 28.54 -11.48 18.93
CA VAL A 456 29.82 -12.17 18.65
C VAL A 456 30.63 -12.36 19.93
N GLU A 457 30.70 -11.36 20.80
CA GLU A 457 31.36 -11.47 22.12
C GLU A 457 30.76 -12.61 22.96
N ALA A 458 29.45 -12.85 22.86
CA ALA A 458 28.75 -13.93 23.55
C ALA A 458 28.77 -15.29 22.79
N TYR A 459 29.26 -15.33 21.55
CA TYR A 459 29.07 -16.48 20.66
C TYR A 459 29.70 -17.78 21.17
N ASP A 460 30.90 -17.70 21.77
CA ASP A 460 31.60 -18.87 22.32
C ASP A 460 30.79 -19.60 23.41
N SER A 461 29.86 -18.89 24.08
CA SER A 461 28.99 -19.46 25.12
C SER A 461 27.60 -19.85 24.63
N THR A 462 27.11 -19.19 23.58
CA THR A 462 25.72 -19.31 23.13
C THR A 462 25.56 -20.11 21.84
N GLY A 463 26.59 -20.17 20.99
CA GLY A 463 26.57 -20.81 19.68
C GLY A 463 25.54 -20.20 18.71
N THR A 464 25.00 -19.01 18.99
CA THR A 464 23.91 -18.42 18.20
C THR A 464 24.18 -16.97 17.85
N LEU A 465 23.83 -16.57 16.62
CA LEU A 465 23.91 -15.19 16.14
C LEU A 465 22.60 -14.82 15.44
N PRO A 466 22.05 -13.62 15.71
CA PRO A 466 20.86 -13.15 15.01
C PRO A 466 21.14 -12.83 13.54
N LEU A 467 20.11 -12.97 12.70
CA LEU A 467 20.12 -12.50 11.32
C LEU A 467 19.40 -11.16 11.19
N PHE A 468 20.04 -10.16 10.60
CA PHE A 468 19.42 -8.86 10.35
C PHE A 468 19.12 -8.67 8.86
N PHE A 469 17.93 -8.17 8.53
CA PHE A 469 17.51 -7.87 7.17
C PHE A 469 17.03 -6.43 7.06
N ILE A 470 17.37 -5.77 5.96
CA ILE A 470 16.78 -4.47 5.57
C ILE A 470 16.17 -4.62 4.19
N PHE A 471 14.87 -4.36 4.07
CA PHE A 471 14.13 -4.34 2.80
C PHE A 471 13.87 -2.89 2.43
N HIS A 472 14.30 -2.49 1.24
CA HIS A 472 14.22 -1.09 0.82
C HIS A 472 13.93 -0.98 -0.68
N ASP A 473 12.96 -0.17 -1.05
CA ASP A 473 12.66 0.12 -2.46
C ASP A 473 13.82 0.89 -3.13
N GLN A 474 14.20 0.48 -4.36
CA GLN A 474 15.34 1.11 -5.06
C GLN A 474 15.15 2.62 -5.27
N HIS A 475 13.93 3.10 -5.52
CA HIS A 475 13.69 4.51 -5.79
C HIS A 475 14.18 5.39 -4.63
N TYR A 476 13.70 5.06 -3.45
CA TYR A 476 14.04 5.84 -2.28
C TYR A 476 15.45 5.54 -1.78
N TYR A 477 15.93 4.30 -1.91
CA TYR A 477 17.30 3.93 -1.55
C TYR A 477 18.34 4.79 -2.30
N GLU A 478 18.13 5.02 -3.60
CA GLU A 478 19.00 5.89 -4.40
C GLU A 478 18.74 7.38 -4.08
N GLY A 479 17.47 7.80 -3.97
CA GLY A 479 17.11 9.18 -3.67
C GLY A 479 17.61 9.68 -2.32
N ARG A 480 17.68 8.79 -1.33
CA ARG A 480 18.14 9.04 0.04
C ARG A 480 19.62 8.73 0.26
N LYS A 481 20.33 8.34 -0.80
CA LYS A 481 21.76 7.98 -0.79
C LYS A 481 22.09 6.89 0.22
N SER A 482 21.12 6.02 0.54
CA SER A 482 21.19 5.00 1.59
C SER A 482 22.33 4.00 1.37
N ARG A 483 22.78 3.84 0.12
CA ARG A 483 23.95 3.02 -0.28
C ARG A 483 25.17 3.24 0.62
N LEU A 484 25.42 4.47 1.08
CA LEU A 484 26.56 4.80 1.93
C LEU A 484 26.57 3.97 3.21
N LEU A 485 25.44 3.97 3.94
CA LEU A 485 25.29 3.23 5.19
C LEU A 485 25.04 1.73 4.95
N MET A 486 24.29 1.38 3.90
CA MET A 486 24.02 -0.03 3.56
C MET A 486 25.29 -0.79 3.18
N THR A 487 26.26 -0.14 2.54
CA THR A 487 27.56 -0.74 2.21
C THR A 487 28.38 -1.07 3.46
N VAL A 488 28.32 -0.22 4.48
CA VAL A 488 28.94 -0.50 5.80
C VAL A 488 28.30 -1.72 6.44
N LEU A 489 26.96 -1.81 6.40
CA LEU A 489 26.23 -2.90 7.02
C LEU A 489 26.31 -4.24 6.27
N GLU A 490 26.48 -4.24 4.94
CA GLU A 490 26.61 -5.48 4.14
C GLU A 490 27.98 -6.16 4.27
N ASP A 491 29.04 -5.43 4.62
CA ASP A 491 30.38 -5.97 4.84
C ASP A 491 31.13 -5.22 5.97
N PRO A 492 30.64 -5.27 7.22
CA PRO A 492 31.18 -4.46 8.30
C PRO A 492 32.62 -4.87 8.67
N LEU A 493 33.03 -6.10 8.37
CA LEU A 493 34.39 -6.57 8.65
C LEU A 493 35.43 -5.88 7.75
N ARG A 494 35.06 -5.42 6.55
CA ARG A 494 35.94 -4.68 5.62
C ARG A 494 35.57 -3.20 5.43
N ALA A 495 34.44 -2.74 5.96
CA ALA A 495 33.97 -1.38 5.79
C ALA A 495 34.95 -0.31 6.32
N ASP A 496 35.05 0.81 5.63
CA ASP A 496 35.80 1.97 6.13
C ASP A 496 34.90 2.78 7.09
N GLY A 497 35.46 3.19 8.23
CA GLY A 497 34.79 4.05 9.22
C GLY A 497 34.89 5.54 8.91
N HIS A 498 35.65 5.96 7.91
CA HIS A 498 35.88 7.37 7.56
C HIS A 498 34.69 8.01 6.82
N LEU A 499 33.55 8.13 7.51
CA LEU A 499 32.33 8.78 7.02
C LEU A 499 31.92 9.96 7.90
N GLY A 500 31.39 11.02 7.29
CA GLY A 500 30.84 12.17 8.01
C GLY A 500 31.92 13.10 8.60
N SER A 501 31.59 13.74 9.72
CA SER A 501 32.51 14.58 10.48
C SER A 501 33.58 13.74 11.19
N PRO A 502 34.67 14.35 11.71
CA PRO A 502 35.67 13.61 12.50
C PRO A 502 35.09 12.85 13.70
N SER A 503 34.05 13.38 14.35
CA SER A 503 33.34 12.69 15.43
C SER A 503 32.52 11.51 14.93
N ASP A 504 31.85 11.64 13.80
CA ASP A 504 31.09 10.54 13.19
C ASP A 504 32.02 9.41 12.78
N ALA A 505 33.14 9.76 12.13
CA ALA A 505 34.15 8.81 11.69
C ALA A 505 34.79 8.07 12.87
N ALA A 506 35.10 8.78 13.96
CA ALA A 506 35.62 8.16 15.18
C ALA A 506 34.59 7.21 15.81
N ARG A 507 33.32 7.63 15.89
CA ARG A 507 32.22 6.83 16.44
C ARG A 507 31.97 5.56 15.63
N LEU A 508 31.88 5.69 14.29
CA LEU A 508 31.70 4.55 13.39
C LEU A 508 32.92 3.63 13.40
N GLY A 509 34.13 4.18 13.29
CA GLY A 509 35.38 3.42 13.33
C GLY A 509 35.52 2.58 14.60
N HIS A 510 35.23 3.18 15.78
CA HIS A 510 35.24 2.45 17.04
C HIS A 510 34.27 1.26 17.05
N ALA A 511 33.06 1.42 16.51
CA ALA A 511 32.08 0.33 16.45
C ALA A 511 32.53 -0.81 15.53
N LEU A 512 33.10 -0.48 14.35
CA LEU A 512 33.65 -1.46 13.43
C LEU A 512 34.85 -2.21 14.02
N ASP A 513 35.75 -1.50 14.69
CA ASP A 513 36.92 -2.10 15.32
C ASP A 513 36.54 -2.99 16.50
N ARG A 514 35.52 -2.60 17.30
CA ARG A 514 34.96 -3.48 18.34
C ARG A 514 34.44 -4.77 17.73
N LEU A 515 33.65 -4.71 16.67
CA LEU A 515 33.10 -5.90 16.00
C LEU A 515 34.22 -6.80 15.44
N ARG A 516 35.22 -6.23 14.76
CA ARG A 516 36.38 -6.98 14.25
C ARG A 516 37.15 -7.67 15.37
N ASN A 517 37.41 -6.95 16.47
CA ASN A 517 38.08 -7.49 17.64
C ASN A 517 37.27 -8.62 18.29
N ALA A 518 35.94 -8.49 18.37
CA ALA A 518 35.06 -9.53 18.85
C ALA A 518 35.17 -10.80 17.98
N VAL A 519 35.12 -10.65 16.65
CA VAL A 519 35.25 -11.77 15.71
C VAL A 519 36.61 -12.45 15.84
N GLN A 520 37.70 -11.69 15.96
CA GLN A 520 39.05 -12.24 16.13
C GLN A 520 39.23 -13.01 17.45
N ARG A 521 38.52 -12.59 18.50
CA ARG A 521 38.64 -13.19 19.85
C ARG A 521 37.72 -14.41 20.06
N SER A 522 36.65 -14.56 19.28
CA SER A 522 35.74 -15.70 19.38
C SER A 522 36.41 -16.98 18.86
N ARG A 523 36.65 -17.95 19.75
CA ARG A 523 37.32 -19.21 19.38
C ARG A 523 36.42 -20.08 18.51
N LEU A 524 35.13 -20.14 18.83
CA LEU A 524 34.17 -20.95 18.09
C LEU A 524 33.97 -20.41 16.68
N LEU A 525 33.74 -19.11 16.53
CA LEU A 525 33.54 -18.48 15.22
C LEU A 525 34.78 -18.62 14.33
N GLN A 526 35.98 -18.46 14.90
CA GLN A 526 37.22 -18.69 14.17
C GLN A 526 37.43 -20.16 13.77
N ALA A 527 36.94 -21.11 14.58
CA ALA A 527 36.98 -22.52 14.21
C ALA A 527 36.03 -22.82 13.05
N GLU A 528 34.78 -22.36 13.13
CA GLU A 528 33.80 -22.53 12.07
C GLU A 528 34.21 -21.82 10.77
N ALA A 529 34.83 -20.63 10.86
CA ALA A 529 35.36 -19.94 9.70
C ALA A 529 36.50 -20.71 9.01
N ARG A 530 37.28 -21.54 9.73
CA ARG A 530 38.27 -22.43 9.12
C ARG A 530 37.61 -23.59 8.36
N GLU A 531 36.48 -24.09 8.85
CA GLU A 531 35.74 -25.19 8.21
C GLU A 531 34.90 -24.71 7.02
N TYR A 532 34.20 -23.59 7.16
CA TYR A 532 33.24 -23.09 6.17
C TYR A 532 33.78 -21.97 5.28
N GLY A 533 34.92 -21.38 5.64
CA GLY A 533 35.61 -20.36 4.85
C GLY A 533 35.21 -18.92 5.16
N ASP A 534 36.04 -17.98 4.68
CA ASP A 534 35.89 -16.53 4.90
C ASP A 534 34.58 -15.98 4.35
N ALA A 535 34.15 -16.43 3.16
CA ALA A 535 32.90 -15.99 2.57
C ALA A 535 31.67 -16.30 3.45
N TRP A 536 31.67 -17.46 4.14
CA TRP A 536 30.63 -17.81 5.09
C TRP A 536 30.65 -16.86 6.30
N LEU A 537 31.83 -16.56 6.85
CA LEU A 537 31.97 -15.64 7.98
C LEU A 537 31.41 -14.25 7.65
N HIS A 538 31.74 -13.70 6.49
CA HIS A 538 31.20 -12.43 6.00
C HIS A 538 29.69 -12.49 5.74
N ASN A 539 29.16 -13.65 5.31
CA ASN A 539 27.72 -13.83 5.19
C ASN A 539 27.02 -13.87 6.56
N ARG A 540 27.70 -14.40 7.59
CA ARG A 540 27.17 -14.56 8.94
C ARG A 540 27.18 -13.25 9.73
N ILE A 541 28.22 -12.42 9.56
CA ILE A 541 28.42 -11.17 10.30
C ILE A 541 28.13 -9.96 9.40
N LYS A 542 26.84 -9.72 9.15
CA LYS A 542 26.37 -8.55 8.40
C LYS A 542 24.87 -8.30 8.59
N VAL A 543 24.39 -7.23 7.99
CA VAL A 543 22.96 -7.05 7.68
C VAL A 543 22.72 -7.45 6.21
N HIS A 544 21.73 -8.29 5.99
CA HIS A 544 21.27 -8.70 4.67
C HIS A 544 20.40 -7.61 4.05
N VAL A 545 21.00 -6.77 3.21
CA VAL A 545 20.28 -5.73 2.49
C VAL A 545 19.58 -6.34 1.27
N ASN A 546 18.30 -5.99 1.11
CA ASN A 546 17.43 -6.47 0.05
C ASN A 546 16.78 -5.27 -0.63
N ILE A 547 17.38 -4.83 -1.74
CA ILE A 547 16.80 -3.72 -2.51
C ILE A 547 15.77 -4.26 -3.50
N THR A 548 14.51 -3.86 -3.30
CA THR A 548 13.31 -4.31 -4.03
C THR A 548 12.94 -3.36 -5.18
N ASN A 549 12.02 -3.81 -6.03
CA ASN A 549 11.51 -3.13 -7.22
C ASN A 549 12.61 -2.63 -8.15
N ARG A 550 13.69 -3.41 -8.28
CA ARG A 550 14.88 -2.97 -8.99
C ARG A 550 14.58 -2.57 -10.42
N VAL A 551 15.32 -1.58 -10.90
CA VAL A 551 15.16 -1.09 -12.25
C VAL A 551 15.51 -2.19 -13.24
N ASP A 552 14.56 -2.52 -14.11
CA ASP A 552 14.69 -3.60 -15.07
C ASP A 552 13.94 -3.22 -16.34
N ALA A 553 14.73 -2.92 -17.37
CA ALA A 553 14.23 -2.47 -18.67
C ALA A 553 13.39 -3.55 -19.39
N SER A 554 13.39 -4.79 -18.92
CA SER A 554 12.57 -5.86 -19.50
C SER A 554 11.10 -5.84 -19.04
N PHE A 555 10.73 -4.97 -18.09
CA PHE A 555 9.35 -4.85 -17.57
C PHE A 555 8.68 -3.53 -17.99
N TRP A 556 7.72 -3.63 -18.91
CA TRP A 556 6.97 -2.50 -19.47
C TRP A 556 5.48 -2.82 -19.53
N SER A 557 4.63 -1.85 -19.16
CA SER A 557 3.17 -1.91 -19.31
C SER A 557 2.70 -1.34 -20.64
N GLY A 558 1.71 -1.98 -21.29
CA GLY A 558 1.02 -1.40 -22.46
C GLY A 558 0.89 -2.27 -23.73
N GLY A 559 1.34 -3.52 -23.74
CA GLY A 559 1.16 -4.44 -24.88
C GLY A 559 2.29 -4.40 -25.93
N LEU A 560 2.09 -5.01 -27.10
CA LEU A 560 3.13 -5.41 -28.08
C LEU A 560 3.91 -4.26 -28.76
N ILE A 561 3.45 -3.01 -28.63
CA ILE A 561 4.13 -1.79 -29.10
C ILE A 561 4.40 -0.87 -27.88
N SER A 562 4.77 -1.47 -26.74
CA SER A 562 4.93 -0.79 -25.45
C SER A 562 6.06 0.24 -25.41
N SER A 563 7.06 0.17 -26.29
CA SER A 563 8.17 1.13 -26.30
C SER A 563 7.82 2.48 -26.94
N VAL A 564 6.67 2.60 -27.63
CA VAL A 564 6.23 3.87 -28.26
C VAL A 564 5.19 4.61 -27.42
N PHE A 565 4.35 3.89 -26.64
CA PHE A 565 3.27 4.48 -25.82
C PHE A 565 3.12 3.87 -24.41
N GLY A 566 3.95 2.90 -24.04
CA GLY A 566 3.99 2.31 -22.70
C GLY A 566 4.98 3.02 -21.79
N TYR A 567 4.93 2.70 -20.51
CA TYR A 567 5.83 3.25 -19.49
C TYR A 567 6.57 2.10 -18.81
N PRO A 568 7.85 2.29 -18.42
CA PRO A 568 8.56 1.30 -17.64
C PRO A 568 7.89 1.10 -16.28
N ASP A 569 7.88 -0.14 -15.79
CA ASP A 569 7.31 -0.49 -14.48
C ASP A 569 8.12 0.07 -13.29
N ASP A 570 9.22 0.78 -13.57
CA ASP A 570 10.08 1.46 -12.60
C ASP A 570 9.36 2.59 -11.84
N VAL A 571 8.09 2.84 -12.13
CA VAL A 571 7.21 3.72 -11.34
C VAL A 571 6.62 3.05 -10.11
N MET A 572 6.69 1.72 -9.97
CA MET A 572 6.25 0.98 -8.76
C MET A 572 7.03 1.41 -7.52
N ARG A 573 6.36 1.60 -6.37
CA ARG A 573 7.04 1.92 -5.10
C ARG A 573 6.59 1.00 -3.99
N ASP A 574 7.50 0.71 -3.10
CA ASP A 574 7.16 0.13 -1.81
C ASP A 574 7.04 1.21 -0.75
N HIS A 575 5.82 1.46 -0.26
CA HIS A 575 5.54 2.44 0.78
C HIS A 575 5.37 1.79 2.16
N ARG A 576 5.52 0.46 2.26
CA ARG A 576 5.41 -0.28 3.52
C ARG A 576 6.54 0.10 4.48
N LYS A 577 6.15 0.17 5.75
CA LYS A 577 6.98 0.61 6.87
C LYS A 577 6.70 -0.29 8.06
N ILE A 578 7.51 -1.34 8.15
CA ILE A 578 7.33 -2.46 9.06
C ILE A 578 8.69 -2.77 9.67
N ALA A 579 8.75 -3.03 10.96
CA ALA A 579 9.88 -3.72 11.57
C ALA A 579 9.37 -4.92 12.37
N PHE A 580 10.10 -6.02 12.42
CA PHE A 580 9.73 -7.13 13.31
C PHE A 580 10.93 -8.00 13.66
N ARG A 581 10.82 -8.69 14.80
CA ARG A 581 11.84 -9.63 15.26
C ARG A 581 11.26 -10.90 15.86
N ASP A 582 12.02 -11.99 15.74
CA ASP A 582 11.86 -13.22 16.51
C ASP A 582 10.46 -13.86 16.45
N ILE A 583 9.73 -13.67 15.33
CA ILE A 583 8.39 -14.24 15.14
C ILE A 583 8.49 -15.70 14.68
N THR A 584 7.81 -16.59 15.38
CA THR A 584 7.67 -18.01 15.01
C THR A 584 6.22 -18.44 15.04
N GLU A 585 5.88 -19.44 14.23
CA GLU A 585 4.57 -20.08 14.22
C GLU A 585 4.33 -20.93 15.47
N ASP A 586 5.39 -21.34 16.19
CA ASP A 586 5.27 -22.10 17.44
C ASP A 586 4.95 -21.18 18.64
N ASP A 587 5.49 -19.96 18.64
CA ASP A 587 5.26 -18.93 19.67
C ASP A 587 5.26 -17.51 19.05
N PRO A 588 4.08 -17.01 18.62
CA PRO A 588 3.96 -15.69 18.02
C PRO A 588 3.99 -14.57 19.07
N TYR A 589 4.03 -14.92 20.37
CA TYR A 589 4.09 -13.97 21.47
C TYR A 589 5.54 -13.65 21.88
N ALA A 590 6.51 -14.50 21.55
CA ALA A 590 7.92 -14.20 21.80
C ALA A 590 8.46 -13.03 20.95
N GLY A 591 7.92 -12.88 19.74
CA GLY A 591 8.29 -11.84 18.78
C GLY A 591 7.52 -10.53 18.95
N VAL A 592 8.03 -9.46 18.35
CA VAL A 592 7.39 -8.14 18.34
C VAL A 592 7.46 -7.55 16.94
N GLY A 593 6.38 -6.92 16.50
CA GLY A 593 6.29 -6.13 15.27
C GLY A 593 6.09 -4.63 15.54
N ILE A 594 6.45 -3.78 14.59
CA ILE A 594 6.14 -2.36 14.54
C ILE A 594 5.58 -2.06 13.15
N LEU A 595 4.45 -1.35 13.07
CA LEU A 595 4.05 -0.60 11.88
C LEU A 595 4.17 0.89 12.15
N THR A 596 4.58 1.65 11.16
CA THR A 596 4.71 3.09 11.32
C THR A 596 4.35 3.84 10.05
N GLY A 597 3.93 5.10 10.19
CA GLY A 597 3.92 6.04 9.08
C GLY A 597 5.32 6.57 8.75
N MET A 598 6.32 6.42 9.62
CA MET A 598 7.58 7.17 9.58
C MET A 598 8.77 6.48 8.89
N GLY A 599 9.77 7.28 8.52
CA GLY A 599 11.11 6.83 8.15
C GLY A 599 12.08 6.80 9.33
N VAL A 600 13.35 6.51 9.06
CA VAL A 600 14.44 6.48 10.05
C VAL A 600 15.16 7.84 10.22
N GLY A 601 15.03 8.73 9.23
CA GLY A 601 15.79 9.99 9.15
C GLY A 601 15.56 10.97 10.29
N GLU A 602 16.54 11.84 10.53
CA GLU A 602 16.54 12.79 11.64
C GLU A 602 15.42 13.84 11.52
N HIS A 603 14.96 14.14 10.30
CA HIS A 603 13.86 15.08 10.08
C HIS A 603 12.54 14.62 10.70
N TYR A 604 12.41 13.32 11.02
CA TYR A 604 11.29 12.77 11.77
C TYR A 604 11.42 12.95 13.28
N LEU A 605 12.61 13.28 13.79
CA LEU A 605 12.86 13.53 15.20
C LEU A 605 12.36 14.92 15.60
N GLY A 606 11.08 15.05 15.90
CA GLY A 606 10.54 16.24 16.55
C GLY A 606 9.02 16.32 16.52
N PRO A 607 8.43 17.35 17.16
CA PRO A 607 7.00 17.63 17.06
C PRO A 607 6.56 18.15 15.67
N GLY A 608 7.52 18.41 14.78
CA GLY A 608 7.28 18.93 13.42
C GLY A 608 6.58 17.94 12.48
N TRP A 609 6.54 16.65 12.82
CA TRP A 609 5.80 15.63 12.08
C TRP A 609 4.73 15.01 12.98
N ASP A 610 3.47 15.07 12.58
CA ASP A 610 2.38 14.42 13.32
C ASP A 610 2.14 13.05 12.71
N ASP A 611 2.64 11.99 13.36
CA ASP A 611 2.55 10.61 12.87
C ASP A 611 2.44 9.58 14.02
N ARG A 612 2.06 8.34 13.70
CA ARG A 612 1.72 7.30 14.68
C ARG A 612 2.27 5.94 14.24
N SER A 613 2.63 5.15 15.24
CA SER A 613 3.11 3.79 15.09
C SER A 613 2.30 2.83 15.95
N LEU A 614 2.30 1.55 15.61
CA LEU A 614 1.78 0.47 16.42
C LEU A 614 2.91 -0.50 16.74
N VAL A 615 3.05 -0.85 18.02
CA VAL A 615 3.80 -2.04 18.43
C VAL A 615 2.82 -3.20 18.54
N LEU A 616 3.15 -4.33 17.93
CA LEU A 616 2.31 -5.51 17.80
C LEU A 616 2.96 -6.73 18.46
N GLN A 617 2.15 -7.55 19.12
CA GLN A 617 2.55 -8.85 19.65
C GLN A 617 1.36 -9.82 19.58
N GLY A 618 1.63 -11.10 19.30
CA GLY A 618 0.60 -12.13 19.12
C GLY A 618 0.37 -12.53 17.66
N PRO A 619 -0.64 -13.36 17.36
CA PRO A 619 -0.78 -14.04 16.07
C PRO A 619 -0.85 -13.10 14.85
N VAL A 620 -1.30 -11.85 15.00
CA VAL A 620 -1.37 -10.86 13.91
C VAL A 620 0.00 -10.63 13.24
N VAL A 621 1.11 -10.77 13.98
CA VAL A 621 2.45 -10.55 13.44
C VAL A 621 2.89 -11.64 12.46
N LEU A 622 2.24 -12.81 12.46
CA LEU A 622 2.46 -13.87 11.47
C LEU A 622 2.03 -13.44 10.06
N GLN A 623 0.98 -12.63 9.95
CA GLN A 623 0.50 -12.11 8.66
C GLN A 623 1.55 -11.16 8.04
N ILE A 624 2.26 -10.39 8.87
CA ILE A 624 3.35 -9.52 8.47
C ILE A 624 4.58 -10.33 8.02
N LYS A 625 4.94 -11.37 8.78
CA LYS A 625 6.01 -12.31 8.42
C LYS A 625 5.72 -12.97 7.06
N GLN A 626 4.48 -13.39 6.83
CA GLN A 626 4.03 -13.96 5.56
C GLN A 626 4.17 -12.95 4.40
N ALA A 627 3.77 -11.69 4.60
CA ALA A 627 3.92 -10.64 3.60
C ALA A 627 5.41 -10.35 3.25
N ALA A 628 6.31 -10.42 4.23
CA ALA A 628 7.76 -10.29 4.01
C ALA A 628 8.31 -11.45 3.15
N ARG A 629 7.84 -12.67 3.37
CA ARG A 629 8.16 -13.84 2.52
C ARG A 629 7.64 -13.64 1.10
N GLU A 630 6.37 -13.23 0.95
CA GLU A 630 5.74 -12.98 -0.35
C GLU A 630 6.46 -11.88 -1.15
N LEU A 631 6.93 -10.83 -0.46
CA LEU A 631 7.79 -9.83 -1.07
C LEU A 631 9.03 -10.49 -1.70
N LEU A 632 9.83 -11.24 -0.93
CA LEU A 632 11.07 -11.84 -1.46
C LEU A 632 10.81 -12.77 -2.66
N LEU A 633 9.72 -13.55 -2.62
CA LEU A 633 9.29 -14.39 -3.74
C LEU A 633 8.93 -13.55 -4.97
N SER A 634 8.16 -12.48 -4.80
CA SER A 634 7.77 -11.57 -5.89
C SER A 634 8.98 -10.86 -6.53
N GLN A 635 10.07 -10.70 -5.76
CA GLN A 635 11.31 -10.06 -6.19
C GLN A 635 12.33 -11.03 -6.80
N GLY A 636 11.96 -12.32 -6.95
CA GLY A 636 12.71 -13.30 -7.72
C GLY A 636 13.57 -14.27 -6.92
N ILE A 637 13.55 -14.21 -5.57
CA ILE A 637 14.15 -15.23 -4.71
C ILE A 637 13.36 -16.53 -4.86
N ALA A 638 14.06 -17.65 -5.06
CA ALA A 638 13.42 -18.96 -5.18
C ALA A 638 12.87 -19.43 -3.82
N ALA A 639 11.84 -20.26 -3.80
CA ALA A 639 11.16 -20.67 -2.56
C ALA A 639 12.11 -21.42 -1.60
N GLU A 640 13.04 -22.20 -2.16
CA GLU A 640 14.11 -22.91 -1.48
C GLU A 640 15.18 -21.98 -0.88
N ASP A 641 15.42 -20.82 -1.51
CA ASP A 641 16.42 -19.85 -1.12
C ASP A 641 15.91 -18.85 -0.09
N ILE A 642 14.61 -18.88 0.26
CA ILE A 642 14.06 -18.00 1.30
C ILE A 642 14.83 -18.23 2.62
N PRO A 643 15.30 -17.15 3.28
CA PRO A 643 16.00 -17.25 4.56
C PRO A 643 15.21 -18.07 5.58
N ALA A 644 15.91 -18.95 6.32
CA ALA A 644 15.28 -19.92 7.21
C ALA A 644 14.20 -19.33 8.15
N PRO A 645 14.40 -18.16 8.80
CA PRO A 645 13.38 -17.59 9.67
C PRO A 645 12.10 -17.13 8.95
N LEU A 646 12.17 -16.83 7.63
CA LEU A 646 11.04 -16.40 6.80
C LEU A 646 10.44 -17.55 5.98
N ARG A 647 10.85 -18.80 6.25
CA ARG A 647 10.24 -19.96 5.61
C ARG A 647 8.85 -20.19 6.17
N ALA A 648 7.91 -20.56 5.29
CA ALA A 648 6.57 -20.92 5.73
C ALA A 648 6.62 -22.22 6.53
N ALA A 649 5.93 -22.25 7.67
CA ALA A 649 5.62 -23.51 8.33
C ALA A 649 4.68 -24.37 7.45
N PRO A 650 4.67 -25.71 7.60
CA PRO A 650 3.67 -26.55 6.96
C PRO A 650 2.26 -26.06 7.31
N ARG A 651 1.38 -25.92 6.31
CA ARG A 651 0.02 -25.33 6.43
C ARG A 651 -0.85 -25.97 7.53
N ALA A 652 -0.56 -27.21 7.92
CA ALA A 652 -1.21 -27.93 9.02
C ALA A 652 -0.89 -27.36 10.42
N ALA A 653 0.27 -26.71 10.60
CA ALA A 653 0.66 -26.09 11.88
C ALA A 653 -0.08 -24.76 12.13
N LEU A 654 -0.43 -24.02 11.08
CA LEU A 654 -1.18 -22.76 11.16
C LEU A 654 -2.69 -22.97 11.40
N ALA A 655 -3.23 -24.15 11.07
CA ALA A 655 -4.64 -24.49 11.23
C ALA A 655 -4.97 -25.16 12.57
N ALA A 656 -3.96 -25.65 13.30
CA ALA A 656 -4.14 -26.13 14.67
C ALA A 656 -4.35 -24.92 15.59
N SER A 657 -5.32 -24.99 16.50
CA SER A 657 -5.48 -23.98 17.55
C SER A 657 -4.15 -23.80 18.26
N MET A 658 -3.50 -22.66 18.06
CA MET A 658 -2.23 -22.37 18.69
C MET A 658 -2.42 -22.43 20.20
N PRO A 659 -1.58 -23.16 20.96
CA PRO A 659 -1.71 -23.19 22.40
C PRO A 659 -1.59 -21.75 22.94
N VAL A 660 -2.67 -21.25 23.54
CA VAL A 660 -2.70 -19.94 24.18
C VAL A 660 -1.76 -20.04 25.38
N SER A 661 -0.61 -19.36 25.34
CA SER A 661 0.26 -19.22 26.51
C SER A 661 -0.55 -18.66 27.68
N PRO A 662 -0.31 -19.05 28.95
CA PRO A 662 -0.98 -18.44 30.10
C PRO A 662 -0.89 -16.91 30.11
N ASP A 663 0.19 -16.34 29.57
CA ASP A 663 0.38 -14.90 29.40
C ASP A 663 -0.51 -14.28 28.30
N ALA A 664 -0.92 -15.07 27.31
CA ALA A 664 -1.79 -14.62 26.21
C ALA A 664 -3.24 -14.38 26.64
N VAL A 665 -3.64 -14.86 27.83
CA VAL A 665 -4.95 -14.53 28.45
C VAL A 665 -5.04 -13.03 28.78
N LEU A 666 -3.91 -12.33 28.91
CA LEU A 666 -3.87 -10.86 29.11
C LEU A 666 -4.15 -10.08 27.82
N PHE A 667 -4.05 -10.73 26.66
CA PHE A 667 -4.27 -10.09 25.36
C PHE A 667 -5.71 -10.31 24.89
N HIS A 668 -6.37 -9.22 24.52
CA HIS A 668 -7.80 -9.22 24.22
C HIS A 668 -8.13 -8.48 22.90
N THR A 669 -7.13 -7.99 22.16
CA THR A 669 -7.37 -7.25 20.91
C THR A 669 -7.55 -8.20 19.73
N ARG A 670 -8.66 -8.03 19.01
CA ARG A 670 -8.90 -8.67 17.71
C ARG A 670 -8.35 -7.78 16.60
N ALA A 671 -7.50 -8.35 15.75
CA ALA A 671 -6.78 -7.60 14.72
C ALA A 671 -6.46 -8.41 13.46
N MET A 672 -6.34 -7.73 12.33
CA MET A 672 -5.78 -8.25 11.07
C MET A 672 -4.78 -7.25 10.49
N ALA A 673 -3.68 -7.74 9.91
CA ALA A 673 -2.74 -6.94 9.15
C ALA A 673 -3.02 -7.12 7.65
N LEU A 674 -3.34 -6.02 6.97
CA LEU A 674 -3.65 -6.00 5.55
C LEU A 674 -2.52 -5.34 4.77
N VAL A 675 -2.15 -5.97 3.66
CA VAL A 675 -1.00 -5.58 2.84
C VAL A 675 -1.45 -5.40 1.40
N ASN A 676 -1.27 -4.20 0.87
CA ASN A 676 -1.22 -4.00 -0.57
C ASN A 676 0.19 -4.41 -1.04
N GLU A 677 0.26 -5.34 -1.98
CA GLU A 677 1.50 -5.70 -2.65
C GLU A 677 1.84 -4.69 -3.76
N THR A 678 3.10 -4.58 -4.14
CA THR A 678 3.55 -3.58 -5.11
C THR A 678 3.06 -3.88 -6.53
N GLY A 679 2.71 -2.83 -7.28
CA GLY A 679 2.31 -2.93 -8.68
C GLY A 679 1.02 -3.73 -8.87
N TYR A 680 1.06 -4.75 -9.73
CA TYR A 680 -0.12 -5.49 -10.20
C TYR A 680 -0.58 -6.64 -9.29
N LEU A 681 0.09 -6.81 -8.15
CA LEU A 681 -0.19 -7.84 -7.16
C LEU A 681 -1.43 -7.50 -6.31
N ALA A 682 -1.73 -8.32 -5.30
CA ALA A 682 -2.96 -8.22 -4.52
C ALA A 682 -3.06 -6.89 -3.74
N LYS A 683 -4.30 -6.42 -3.54
CA LYS A 683 -4.61 -5.10 -2.95
C LYS A 683 -5.67 -5.20 -1.84
N SER A 684 -5.48 -6.11 -0.88
CA SER A 684 -6.50 -6.44 0.12
C SER A 684 -6.90 -5.24 0.98
N LEU A 685 -5.97 -4.34 1.29
CA LEU A 685 -6.25 -3.12 2.06
C LEU A 685 -7.17 -2.15 1.31
N ASN A 686 -7.09 -2.10 -0.03
CA ASN A 686 -8.01 -1.26 -0.81
C ASN A 686 -9.46 -1.75 -0.69
N ALA A 687 -9.65 -3.06 -0.80
CA ALA A 687 -10.96 -3.69 -0.69
C ALA A 687 -11.54 -3.52 0.73
N ALA A 688 -10.72 -3.66 1.78
CA ALA A 688 -11.15 -3.40 3.15
C ALA A 688 -11.62 -1.95 3.38
N LYS A 689 -10.86 -0.96 2.90
CA LYS A 689 -11.26 0.45 2.97
C LYS A 689 -12.58 0.68 2.24
N ALA A 690 -12.73 0.15 1.02
CA ALA A 690 -13.94 0.31 0.23
C ALA A 690 -15.17 -0.35 0.88
N LEU A 691 -15.00 -1.53 1.46
CA LEU A 691 -16.05 -2.23 2.22
C LEU A 691 -16.49 -1.41 3.42
N LEU A 692 -15.55 -0.98 4.26
CA LEU A 692 -15.85 -0.19 5.45
C LEU A 692 -16.55 1.13 5.08
N TYR A 693 -16.06 1.87 4.08
CA TYR A 693 -16.71 3.12 3.67
C TYR A 693 -18.09 2.89 3.05
N SER A 694 -18.32 1.75 2.39
CA SER A 694 -19.60 1.46 1.74
C SER A 694 -20.63 0.76 2.63
N LEU A 695 -20.23 0.15 3.75
CA LEU A 695 -21.13 -0.66 4.58
C LEU A 695 -21.35 -0.17 6.02
N MET A 696 -20.60 0.81 6.53
CA MET A 696 -20.89 1.34 7.87
C MET A 696 -22.38 1.77 7.96
N PRO A 697 -23.13 1.30 8.97
CA PRO A 697 -24.56 1.49 9.06
C PRO A 697 -24.94 2.95 9.36
N PRO A 698 -26.21 3.36 9.15
CA PRO A 698 -26.68 4.70 9.53
C PRO A 698 -26.37 5.08 10.99
N GLY A 699 -26.07 6.35 11.25
CA GLY A 699 -25.68 6.87 12.57
C GLY A 699 -24.20 6.69 12.94
N SER A 700 -23.46 5.92 12.14
CA SER A 700 -22.01 5.71 12.30
C SER A 700 -21.21 6.99 12.17
N VAL A 701 -19.97 6.96 12.67
CA VAL A 701 -18.98 8.02 12.52
C VAL A 701 -17.75 7.47 11.81
N ILE A 702 -17.26 8.18 10.79
CA ILE A 702 -16.03 7.85 10.06
C ILE A 702 -15.11 9.09 10.07
N THR A 703 -13.89 8.93 10.55
CA THR A 703 -12.87 9.98 10.57
C THR A 703 -11.62 9.53 9.81
N VAL A 704 -11.25 10.28 8.77
CA VAL A 704 -10.17 9.89 7.83
C VAL A 704 -9.20 11.06 7.58
N PRO A 705 -8.25 11.29 8.51
CA PRO A 705 -7.08 12.12 8.26
C PRO A 705 -6.09 11.37 7.37
N ASP A 706 -5.55 12.08 6.38
CA ASP A 706 -4.49 11.55 5.53
C ASP A 706 -3.65 12.68 4.94
N ALA A 707 -2.35 12.44 4.80
CA ALA A 707 -1.42 13.37 4.18
C ALA A 707 -1.65 13.52 2.67
N LEU A 708 -2.25 12.51 2.03
CA LEU A 708 -2.41 12.39 0.59
C LEU A 708 -3.88 12.10 0.27
N TRP A 709 -4.70 13.14 0.20
CA TRP A 709 -6.08 13.07 -0.24
C TRP A 709 -6.19 13.44 -1.72
N ASN A 710 -6.05 12.47 -2.63
CA ASN A 710 -6.17 12.72 -4.06
C ASN A 710 -7.03 11.71 -4.83
N ALA A 711 -7.53 10.67 -4.15
CA ALA A 711 -8.43 9.68 -4.70
C ALA A 711 -9.90 10.11 -4.58
N THR A 712 -10.46 10.68 -5.65
CA THR A 712 -11.90 10.99 -5.74
C THR A 712 -12.77 9.76 -5.51
N PHE A 713 -12.28 8.56 -5.86
CA PHE A 713 -12.97 7.29 -5.62
C PHE A 713 -13.28 7.05 -4.12
N TYR A 714 -12.31 7.22 -3.22
CA TYR A 714 -12.58 7.10 -1.78
C TYR A 714 -13.48 8.21 -1.28
N GLY A 715 -13.31 9.44 -1.78
CA GLY A 715 -14.23 10.54 -1.50
C GLY A 715 -15.67 10.23 -1.89
N SER A 716 -15.89 9.59 -3.04
CA SER A 716 -17.20 9.14 -3.50
C SER A 716 -17.84 8.10 -2.57
N LEU A 717 -17.09 7.09 -2.13
CA LEU A 717 -17.59 6.09 -1.17
C LEU A 717 -18.03 6.75 0.14
N LEU A 718 -17.25 7.71 0.63
CA LEU A 718 -17.56 8.46 1.84
C LEU A 718 -18.77 9.39 1.68
N VAL A 719 -18.94 10.03 0.52
CA VAL A 719 -20.18 10.78 0.21
C VAL A 719 -21.38 9.85 0.19
N GLY A 720 -21.25 8.66 -0.40
CA GLY A 720 -22.28 7.62 -0.36
C GLY A 720 -22.63 7.21 1.07
N ALA A 721 -21.63 7.10 1.95
CA ALA A 721 -21.86 6.86 3.38
C ALA A 721 -22.68 7.98 4.03
N SER A 722 -22.35 9.25 3.75
CA SER A 722 -23.14 10.39 4.24
C SER A 722 -24.60 10.36 3.76
N LEU A 723 -24.84 9.97 2.50
CA LEU A 723 -26.20 9.82 1.95
C LEU A 723 -27.02 8.69 2.61
N ARG A 724 -26.34 7.72 3.21
CA ARG A 724 -26.96 6.64 4.00
C ARG A 724 -27.08 6.96 5.49
N GLY A 725 -26.69 8.15 5.92
CA GLY A 725 -26.82 8.58 7.32
C GLY A 725 -25.55 8.45 8.16
N VAL A 726 -24.37 8.33 7.55
CA VAL A 726 -23.09 8.30 8.28
C VAL A 726 -22.53 9.72 8.45
N ARG A 727 -21.93 10.00 9.61
CA ARG A 727 -21.21 11.26 9.86
C ARG A 727 -19.75 11.10 9.48
N VAL A 728 -19.32 11.81 8.43
CA VAL A 728 -18.01 11.65 7.81
C VAL A 728 -17.16 12.91 8.01
N LEU A 729 -15.93 12.72 8.49
CA LEU A 729 -14.90 13.75 8.63
C LEU A 729 -13.71 13.43 7.72
N ILE A 730 -13.49 14.24 6.70
CA ILE A 730 -12.36 14.13 5.77
C ILE A 730 -11.36 15.22 6.10
N ILE A 731 -10.11 14.86 6.43
CA ILE A 731 -9.07 15.81 6.85
C ILE A 731 -7.83 15.65 5.96
N ALA A 732 -7.45 16.73 5.26
CA ALA A 732 -6.25 16.81 4.43
C ALA A 732 -5.29 17.88 4.96
N PRO A 733 -4.00 17.90 4.59
CA PRO A 733 -3.12 19.00 4.95
C PRO A 733 -3.46 20.28 4.17
N ALA A 734 -3.33 21.44 4.82
CA ALA A 734 -3.11 22.68 4.08
C ALA A 734 -1.75 22.62 3.36
N SER A 735 -1.57 23.39 2.30
CA SER A 735 -0.35 23.35 1.47
C SER A 735 0.92 23.53 2.29
N ALA A 736 0.87 24.35 3.34
CA ALA A 736 2.02 24.69 4.16
C ALA A 736 2.33 23.59 5.22
N ASN A 737 1.34 22.77 5.57
CA ASN A 737 1.43 21.62 6.48
C ASN A 737 1.55 20.27 5.74
N ALA A 738 1.63 20.27 4.41
CA ALA A 738 1.78 19.05 3.63
C ALA A 738 3.21 18.48 3.81
N PRO A 739 3.35 17.17 4.08
CA PRO A 739 4.65 16.48 4.09
C PRO A 739 5.36 16.50 2.73
N SER A 740 4.58 16.51 1.65
CA SER A 740 5.02 16.62 0.26
C SER A 740 4.37 17.86 -0.37
N GLY A 741 5.18 18.73 -0.98
CA GLY A 741 4.72 19.90 -1.73
C GLY A 741 4.46 19.62 -3.22
N GLY A 742 4.35 18.36 -3.63
CA GLY A 742 4.18 17.96 -5.03
C GLY A 742 2.92 18.57 -5.63
N PHE A 743 3.09 19.44 -6.65
CA PHE A 743 1.94 20.15 -7.24
C PHE A 743 0.83 19.23 -7.76
N PRO A 744 1.08 18.02 -8.33
CA PRO A 744 -0.03 17.21 -8.83
C PRO A 744 -0.88 16.63 -7.71
N GLN A 745 -0.27 16.26 -6.58
CA GLN A 745 -0.96 15.79 -5.38
C GLN A 745 -1.83 16.91 -4.79
N LEU A 746 -1.24 18.09 -4.55
CA LEU A 746 -1.95 19.24 -3.98
C LEU A 746 -3.09 19.72 -4.89
N MET A 747 -2.88 19.69 -6.21
CA MET A 747 -3.92 20.03 -7.19
C MET A 747 -5.12 19.07 -7.07
N ARG A 748 -4.87 17.76 -7.09
CA ARG A 748 -5.95 16.77 -7.01
C ARG A 748 -6.69 16.84 -5.68
N ALA A 749 -5.97 17.12 -4.58
CA ALA A 749 -6.59 17.38 -3.27
C ALA A 749 -7.53 18.59 -3.32
N HIS A 750 -7.08 19.70 -3.89
CA HIS A 750 -7.91 20.90 -4.09
C HIS A 750 -9.14 20.60 -4.94
N GLU A 751 -8.97 19.86 -6.03
CA GLU A 751 -10.03 19.44 -6.93
C GLU A 751 -11.08 18.55 -6.23
N LEU A 752 -10.65 17.64 -5.37
CA LEU A 752 -11.53 16.80 -4.56
C LEU A 752 -12.29 17.63 -3.55
N PHE A 753 -11.59 18.46 -2.76
CA PHE A 753 -12.22 19.27 -1.71
C PHE A 753 -13.22 20.28 -2.29
N THR A 754 -12.95 20.82 -3.48
CA THR A 754 -13.91 21.63 -4.22
C THR A 754 -15.22 20.89 -4.49
N ARG A 755 -15.13 19.62 -4.92
CA ARG A 755 -16.30 18.79 -5.19
C ARG A 755 -17.03 18.41 -3.91
N LEU A 756 -16.30 18.15 -2.82
CA LEU A 756 -16.91 17.89 -1.52
C LEU A 756 -17.68 19.12 -1.00
N LEU A 757 -17.17 20.33 -1.19
CA LEU A 757 -17.90 21.57 -0.87
C LEU A 757 -19.18 21.72 -1.72
N LEU A 758 -19.11 21.40 -3.02
CA LEU A 758 -20.30 21.36 -3.89
C LEU A 758 -21.34 20.32 -3.42
N VAL A 759 -20.89 19.12 -3.03
CA VAL A 759 -21.75 18.09 -2.46
C VAL A 759 -22.44 18.59 -1.20
N ARG A 760 -21.70 19.24 -0.28
CA ARG A 760 -22.28 19.84 0.92
C ARG A 760 -23.34 20.90 0.59
N GLY A 761 -23.07 21.76 -0.38
CA GLY A 761 -24.02 22.79 -0.83
C GLY A 761 -25.30 22.21 -1.47
N GLU A 762 -25.16 21.24 -2.37
CA GLU A 762 -26.29 20.73 -3.16
C GLU A 762 -27.05 19.59 -2.47
N LEU A 763 -26.35 18.71 -1.74
CA LEU A 763 -26.91 17.52 -1.09
C LEU A 763 -26.98 17.62 0.43
N GLY A 764 -26.51 18.71 1.05
CA GLY A 764 -26.48 18.88 2.51
C GLY A 764 -27.82 18.58 3.18
N GLY A 765 -28.91 19.15 2.68
CA GLY A 765 -30.24 18.88 3.23
C GLY A 765 -30.71 17.42 3.04
N ALA A 766 -30.25 16.71 2.02
CA ALA A 766 -30.55 15.28 1.86
C ALA A 766 -29.72 14.41 2.80
N ILE A 767 -28.44 14.76 2.99
CA ILE A 767 -27.53 14.13 3.96
C ILE A 767 -28.09 14.28 5.38
N GLU A 768 -28.49 15.50 5.77
CA GLU A 768 -29.07 15.78 7.09
C GLU A 768 -30.39 15.02 7.32
N ARG A 769 -31.27 14.95 6.31
CA ARG A 769 -32.51 14.15 6.40
C ARG A 769 -32.25 12.65 6.62
N ALA A 770 -31.14 12.13 6.09
CA ALA A 770 -30.72 10.76 6.33
C ALA A 770 -30.04 10.57 7.71
N GLY A 771 -29.80 11.64 8.47
CA GLY A 771 -29.05 11.62 9.73
C GLY A 771 -27.53 11.61 9.55
N GLY A 772 -27.05 11.89 8.33
CA GLY A 772 -25.63 11.90 7.99
C GLY A 772 -25.02 13.28 8.13
N ALA A 773 -23.70 13.34 7.98
CA ALA A 773 -22.96 14.59 7.87
C ALA A 773 -21.73 14.41 6.98
N LEU A 774 -21.30 15.49 6.33
CA LEU A 774 -20.05 15.54 5.57
C LEU A 774 -19.29 16.80 5.96
N HIS A 775 -18.17 16.61 6.66
CA HIS A 775 -17.28 17.69 7.10
C HIS A 775 -15.92 17.58 6.44
N THR A 776 -15.46 18.69 5.87
CA THR A 776 -14.16 18.82 5.20
C THR A 776 -13.24 19.71 6.02
N GLY A 777 -12.12 19.16 6.48
CA GLY A 777 -11.15 19.86 7.32
C GLY A 777 -9.78 19.96 6.66
N LEU A 778 -9.08 21.07 6.90
CA LEU A 778 -7.67 21.25 6.57
C LEU A 778 -6.84 21.33 7.85
N TYR A 779 -5.84 20.46 7.95
CA TYR A 779 -4.79 20.56 8.95
C TYR A 779 -3.91 21.76 8.59
N ALA A 780 -4.21 22.90 9.21
CA ALA A 780 -3.61 24.21 8.96
C ALA A 780 -3.05 24.78 10.27
N LEU A 781 -2.12 24.03 10.88
CA LEU A 781 -1.51 24.42 12.14
C LEU A 781 -0.38 25.44 11.91
N PRO A 782 -0.33 26.53 12.68
CA PRO A 782 0.83 27.41 12.68
C PRO A 782 2.03 26.71 13.33
N VAL A 783 3.18 27.38 13.34
CA VAL A 783 4.33 26.96 14.14
C VAL A 783 3.92 26.93 15.62
N ASP A 784 4.30 25.86 16.32
CA ASP A 784 4.02 25.67 17.74
C ASP A 784 4.97 26.57 18.57
N THR A 785 4.49 27.74 19.03
CA THR A 785 5.33 28.73 19.73
C THR A 785 5.57 28.40 21.20
N SER A 786 4.73 27.56 21.79
CA SER A 786 4.77 27.13 23.20
C SER A 786 4.69 25.60 23.32
N GLY A 787 5.22 24.89 22.32
CA GLY A 787 5.13 23.44 22.23
C GLY A 787 3.68 22.93 22.21
N LEU A 788 3.39 21.85 22.93
CA LEU A 788 2.06 21.22 22.96
C LEU A 788 0.96 22.18 23.44
N ALA A 789 1.28 23.15 24.31
CA ALA A 789 0.34 24.13 24.84
C ALA A 789 -0.32 24.96 23.73
N SER A 790 0.40 25.26 22.65
CA SER A 790 -0.15 25.97 21.48
C SER A 790 -1.31 25.20 20.84
N ARG A 791 -1.25 23.86 20.83
CA ARG A 791 -2.30 23.00 20.31
C ARG A 791 -3.46 22.85 21.29
N GLU A 792 -3.17 22.76 22.59
CA GLU A 792 -4.18 22.69 23.66
C GLU A 792 -5.05 23.96 23.67
N ASP A 793 -4.45 25.15 23.60
CA ASP A 793 -5.16 26.43 23.53
C ASP A 793 -6.01 26.57 22.25
N ARG A 794 -5.48 26.08 21.12
CA ARG A 794 -6.24 26.03 19.87
C ARG A 794 -7.44 25.10 19.98
N TRP A 795 -7.24 23.90 20.54
CA TRP A 795 -8.29 22.92 20.74
C TRP A 795 -9.43 23.49 21.60
N ALA A 796 -9.09 24.08 22.74
CA ALA A 796 -10.07 24.64 23.67
C ALA A 796 -10.91 25.75 23.03
N ARG A 797 -10.32 26.59 22.17
CA ARG A 797 -11.04 27.62 21.41
C ARG A 797 -11.93 27.03 20.32
N GLN A 798 -11.37 26.22 19.44
CA GLN A 798 -12.09 25.69 18.28
C GLN A 798 -13.28 24.81 18.68
N VAL A 799 -13.12 23.97 19.71
CA VAL A 799 -14.21 23.12 20.20
C VAL A 799 -15.28 23.95 20.92
N SER A 800 -14.89 25.01 21.63
CA SER A 800 -15.82 25.97 22.25
C SER A 800 -16.62 26.78 21.23
N GLU A 801 -16.07 27.04 20.05
CA GLU A 801 -16.71 27.89 19.03
C GLU A 801 -17.49 27.08 17.98
N SER A 802 -17.16 25.81 17.76
CA SER A 802 -17.79 24.98 16.74
C SER A 802 -19.04 24.25 17.23
N ALA A 803 -20.20 24.54 16.63
CA ALA A 803 -21.47 23.91 16.97
C ALA A 803 -21.48 22.40 16.65
N PHE A 804 -21.07 22.01 15.45
CA PHE A 804 -21.11 20.61 15.03
C PHE A 804 -20.10 19.74 15.81
N LEU A 805 -18.97 20.30 16.26
CA LEU A 805 -18.02 19.54 17.11
C LEU A 805 -18.62 19.22 18.48
N LYS A 806 -19.42 20.12 19.05
CA LYS A 806 -20.14 19.86 20.30
C LYS A 806 -21.25 18.81 20.12
N GLU A 807 -21.89 18.80 18.96
CA GLU A 807 -22.87 17.78 18.60
C GLU A 807 -22.22 16.40 18.40
N LEU A 808 -21.10 16.35 17.66
CA LEU A 808 -20.35 15.14 17.41
C LEU A 808 -19.76 14.55 18.70
N MET A 809 -19.24 15.41 19.57
CA MET A 809 -18.55 15.07 20.83
C MET A 809 -19.31 15.69 22.01
N PRO A 810 -20.42 15.08 22.47
CA PRO A 810 -21.24 15.66 23.55
C PRO A 810 -20.51 15.74 24.90
N PHE A 811 -19.41 14.99 25.08
CA PHE A 811 -18.50 15.09 26.23
C PHE A 811 -17.57 16.32 26.17
N ALA A 812 -17.46 17.00 25.04
CA ALA A 812 -16.50 18.08 24.81
C ALA A 812 -16.62 19.25 25.82
N PRO A 813 -17.80 19.70 26.27
CA PRO A 813 -17.91 20.74 27.29
C PRO A 813 -17.18 20.39 28.60
N GLY A 814 -17.15 19.11 28.98
CA GLY A 814 -16.39 18.64 30.14
C GLY A 814 -14.88 18.54 29.91
N LEU A 815 -14.44 18.48 28.65
CA LEU A 815 -13.02 18.41 28.28
C LEU A 815 -12.38 19.78 28.09
N VAL A 816 -13.13 20.80 27.67
CA VAL A 816 -12.60 22.17 27.45
C VAL A 816 -11.82 22.70 28.66
N PRO A 817 -12.33 22.63 29.90
CA PRO A 817 -11.57 23.08 31.06
C PRO A 817 -10.29 22.25 31.31
N VAL A 818 -10.35 20.94 31.06
CA VAL A 818 -9.22 20.00 31.24
C VAL A 818 -8.09 20.31 30.27
N VAL A 819 -8.41 20.51 28.99
CA VAL A 819 -7.42 20.81 27.95
C VAL A 819 -6.84 22.20 28.15
N ALA A 820 -7.68 23.20 28.46
CA ALA A 820 -7.21 24.55 28.76
C ALA A 820 -6.30 24.61 30.00
N ASP A 821 -6.56 23.77 31.01
CA ASP A 821 -5.70 23.66 32.18
C ASP A 821 -4.35 23.00 31.90
N ALA A 822 -4.34 21.96 31.07
CA ALA A 822 -3.10 21.35 30.59
C ALA A 822 -2.22 22.38 29.85
N GLY A 823 -2.82 23.19 28.95
CA GLY A 823 -2.15 24.28 28.25
C GLY A 823 -1.48 25.27 29.21
N ARG A 824 -2.22 25.73 30.23
CA ARG A 824 -1.68 26.64 31.26
C ARG A 824 -0.52 26.05 32.05
N ARG A 825 -0.58 24.76 32.40
CA ARG A 825 0.50 24.08 33.14
C ARG A 825 1.76 23.90 32.28
N SER A 826 1.58 23.70 30.98
CA SER A 826 2.66 23.51 30.01
C SER A 826 3.34 24.84 29.60
N ASN A 827 2.64 25.98 29.70
CA ASN A 827 3.14 27.31 29.33
C ASN A 827 4.39 27.81 30.09
N GLY A 828 4.84 27.10 31.15
CA GLY A 828 6.09 27.40 31.88
C GLY A 828 7.31 26.57 31.45
N VAL A 829 7.14 25.55 30.62
CA VAL A 829 8.21 24.68 30.12
C VAL A 829 8.49 25.07 28.66
N THR A 830 9.29 26.11 28.46
CA THR A 830 9.87 26.38 27.14
C THR A 830 10.95 25.33 26.89
N THR A 831 10.60 24.20 26.29
CA THR A 831 11.58 23.39 25.59
C THR A 831 11.68 23.97 24.18
N PRO A 832 12.76 24.66 23.82
CA PRO A 832 13.01 24.99 22.43
C PRO A 832 13.35 23.66 21.75
N GLY A 833 12.31 22.94 21.31
CA GLY A 833 12.50 22.01 20.21
C GLY A 833 12.85 22.86 19.00
N ASP A 834 13.78 22.41 18.18
CA ASP A 834 14.16 23.05 16.93
C ASP A 834 13.03 22.95 15.87
N SER A 835 11.76 23.20 16.26
CA SER A 835 10.60 23.27 15.38
C SER A 835 10.59 24.61 14.66
N SER A 836 11.63 24.86 13.86
CA SER A 836 11.74 26.05 13.00
C SER A 836 10.68 26.09 11.87
N GLY A 837 9.83 25.06 11.75
CA GLY A 837 8.85 24.89 10.68
C GLY A 837 7.44 24.55 11.16
N GLN A 838 6.49 24.72 10.25
CA GLN A 838 5.09 24.36 10.50
C GLN A 838 4.91 22.84 10.63
N PRO A 839 4.07 22.36 11.57
CA PRO A 839 3.78 20.94 11.72
C PRO A 839 3.26 20.30 10.44
N LYS A 840 3.69 19.08 10.15
CA LYS A 840 3.28 18.31 8.98
C LYS A 840 2.27 17.23 9.36
N LEU A 841 1.12 17.18 8.68
CA LEU A 841 0.17 16.07 8.85
C LEU A 841 0.71 14.83 8.12
N HIS A 842 1.20 13.84 8.85
CA HIS A 842 1.64 12.56 8.29
C HIS A 842 0.84 11.35 8.81
N GLN A 843 0.01 11.57 9.83
CA GLN A 843 -0.83 10.60 10.50
C GLN A 843 -1.87 10.00 9.55
N LYS A 844 -1.86 8.65 9.45
CA LYS A 844 -2.77 7.83 8.63
C LYS A 844 -3.58 6.89 9.50
N VAL A 845 -4.30 7.50 10.44
CA VAL A 845 -5.09 6.82 11.45
C VAL A 845 -6.54 7.07 11.15
N GLN A 846 -7.28 6.01 10.80
CA GLN A 846 -8.71 6.12 10.55
C GLN A 846 -9.47 5.47 11.70
N PHE A 847 -10.64 6.03 12.00
CA PHE A 847 -11.54 5.47 12.99
C PHE A 847 -12.96 5.44 12.46
N LEU A 848 -13.61 4.30 12.64
CA LEU A 848 -14.98 4.03 12.25
C LEU A 848 -15.71 3.43 13.44
N ALA A 849 -16.90 3.93 13.76
CA ALA A 849 -17.73 3.39 14.83
C ALA A 849 -19.19 3.37 14.41
N THR A 850 -19.90 2.29 14.74
CA THR A 850 -21.35 2.24 14.56
C THR A 850 -22.02 3.25 15.48
N GLY A 851 -23.25 3.67 15.14
CA GLY A 851 -24.00 4.61 15.99
C GLY A 851 -24.18 4.11 17.42
N ALA A 852 -24.45 2.80 17.60
CA ALA A 852 -24.57 2.18 18.91
C ALA A 852 -23.27 2.28 19.72
N PHE A 853 -22.11 1.97 19.11
CA PHE A 853 -20.82 2.10 19.77
C PHE A 853 -20.48 3.56 20.10
N TRP A 854 -20.73 4.48 19.17
CA TRP A 854 -20.50 5.90 19.36
C TRP A 854 -21.29 6.45 20.55
N ASN A 855 -22.54 6.02 20.73
CA ASN A 855 -23.38 6.42 21.86
C ASN A 855 -22.83 5.93 23.20
N ILE A 856 -22.33 4.69 23.27
CA ILE A 856 -21.69 4.14 24.48
C ILE A 856 -20.47 4.98 24.85
N VAL A 857 -19.58 5.17 23.87
CA VAL A 857 -18.32 5.88 24.10
C VAL A 857 -18.58 7.33 24.48
N THR A 858 -19.46 8.03 23.77
CA THR A 858 -19.68 9.48 23.99
C THR A 858 -20.38 9.82 25.30
N THR A 859 -21.07 8.85 25.92
CA THR A 859 -21.75 9.03 27.21
C THR A 859 -20.90 8.59 28.40
N ALA A 860 -19.70 8.07 28.16
CA ALA A 860 -18.82 7.55 29.18
C ALA A 860 -18.26 8.65 30.11
N PRO A 861 -18.43 8.56 31.45
CA PRO A 861 -17.92 9.58 32.38
C PRO A 861 -16.39 9.63 32.49
N GLN A 862 -15.67 8.66 31.92
CA GLN A 862 -14.22 8.53 31.99
C GLN A 862 -13.47 9.51 31.07
N TRP A 863 -14.14 10.19 30.13
CA TRP A 863 -13.52 11.10 29.15
C TRP A 863 -12.55 12.13 29.75
N PRO A 864 -12.88 12.86 30.84
CA PRO A 864 -11.93 13.79 31.46
C PRO A 864 -10.62 13.13 31.91
N ARG A 865 -10.71 11.94 32.51
CA ARG A 865 -9.54 11.15 32.91
C ARG A 865 -8.79 10.65 31.69
N PHE A 866 -9.50 10.19 30.65
CA PHE A 866 -8.92 9.67 29.42
C PHE A 866 -8.12 10.75 28.70
N MET A 867 -8.73 11.91 28.46
CA MET A 867 -8.08 13.08 27.86
C MET A 867 -6.90 13.57 28.70
N THR A 868 -7.04 13.68 30.04
CA THR A 868 -5.93 14.09 30.91
C THR A 868 -4.73 13.14 30.79
N THR A 869 -4.99 11.84 30.74
CA THR A 869 -3.93 10.82 30.62
C THR A 869 -3.27 10.89 29.25
N TYR A 870 -4.07 11.09 28.20
CA TYR A 870 -3.60 11.27 26.83
C TYR A 870 -2.74 12.54 26.70
N LEU A 871 -3.14 13.68 27.26
CA LEU A 871 -2.35 14.92 27.22
C LEU A 871 -1.02 14.76 27.97
N ARG A 872 -1.00 14.03 29.09
CA ARG A 872 0.26 13.68 29.78
C ARG A 872 1.15 12.80 28.90
N TYR A 873 0.58 11.80 28.25
CA TYR A 873 1.30 10.94 27.31
C TYR A 873 1.85 11.73 26.12
N ARG A 874 1.08 12.65 25.56
CA ARG A 874 1.56 13.56 24.52
C ARG A 874 2.66 14.46 25.04
N GLY A 875 2.49 15.06 26.22
CA GLY A 875 3.51 15.90 26.86
C GLY A 875 4.87 15.20 27.00
N THR A 876 4.88 13.95 27.48
CA THR A 876 6.13 13.16 27.62
C THR A 876 6.73 12.72 26.29
N THR A 877 5.95 12.75 25.20
CA THR A 877 6.39 12.33 23.86
C THR A 877 6.58 13.49 22.90
N TYR A 878 6.40 14.72 23.34
CA TYR A 878 6.46 15.91 22.48
C TYR A 878 7.84 16.59 22.49
N ALA A 879 8.71 16.33 23.48
CA ALA A 879 10.07 16.86 23.57
C ALA A 879 11.14 15.74 23.51
N PRO A 880 12.26 15.92 22.78
CA PRO A 880 13.36 14.93 22.74
C PRO A 880 14.28 15.01 23.98
N GLY A 881 14.66 13.87 24.58
CA GLY A 881 15.69 13.80 25.64
C GLY A 881 15.48 12.66 26.65
N SER A 882 16.47 11.78 26.82
CA SER A 882 16.36 10.52 27.57
C SER A 882 16.47 10.67 29.10
N SER A 883 15.31 10.63 29.76
CA SER A 883 15.00 10.00 31.06
C SER A 883 13.47 10.00 31.31
N GLU A 884 12.75 10.87 30.59
CA GLU A 884 11.29 11.04 30.70
C GLU A 884 10.46 10.02 29.90
N GLN A 885 11.06 9.29 28.94
CA GLN A 885 10.37 8.22 28.19
C GLN A 885 10.00 7.00 29.06
N ALA A 886 10.69 6.79 30.18
CA ALA A 886 10.41 5.67 31.10
C ALA A 886 8.96 5.68 31.61
N GLY A 887 8.33 6.85 31.73
CA GLY A 887 6.94 6.99 32.16
C GLY A 887 5.89 6.79 31.05
N ALA A 888 6.28 6.85 29.77
CA ALA A 888 5.32 6.85 28.66
C ALA A 888 4.63 5.48 28.46
N ARG A 889 5.34 4.37 28.75
CA ARG A 889 4.73 3.02 28.75
C ARG A 889 3.65 2.88 29.81
N ALA A 890 3.94 3.29 31.05
CA ALA A 890 2.96 3.27 32.13
C ALA A 890 1.72 4.12 31.82
N LEU A 891 1.89 5.25 31.11
CA LEU A 891 0.77 6.05 30.62
C LEU A 891 -0.01 5.34 29.51
N THR A 892 0.66 4.56 28.65
CA THR A 892 0.00 3.77 27.60
C THR A 892 -0.84 2.64 28.21
N ASP A 893 -0.29 1.90 29.18
CA ASP A 893 -1.05 0.89 29.94
C ASP A 893 -2.26 1.52 30.67
N SER A 894 -2.09 2.75 31.19
CA SER A 894 -3.20 3.50 31.81
C SER A 894 -4.28 3.90 30.81
N LEU A 895 -3.90 4.28 29.59
CA LEU A 895 -4.83 4.59 28.51
C LEU A 895 -5.62 3.33 28.12
N GLU A 896 -4.94 2.20 27.96
CA GLU A 896 -5.54 0.88 27.67
C GLU A 896 -6.57 0.51 28.74
N LEU A 897 -6.22 0.61 30.02
CA LEU A 897 -7.14 0.32 31.14
C LEU A 897 -8.38 1.25 31.15
N ILE A 898 -8.20 2.55 30.85
CA ILE A 898 -9.34 3.48 30.78
C ILE A 898 -10.25 3.13 29.61
N ALA A 899 -9.68 2.74 28.46
CA ALA A 899 -10.44 2.31 27.31
C ALA A 899 -11.24 1.02 27.59
N GLU A 900 -10.64 0.04 28.28
CA GLU A 900 -11.34 -1.14 28.76
C GLU A 900 -12.52 -0.77 29.66
N GLN A 901 -12.34 0.18 30.59
CA GLN A 901 -13.42 0.66 31.47
C GLN A 901 -14.56 1.33 30.70
N ILE A 902 -14.25 2.07 29.63
CA ILE A 902 -15.27 2.71 28.78
C ILE A 902 -16.11 1.64 28.07
N VAL A 903 -15.47 0.63 27.48
CA VAL A 903 -16.18 -0.44 26.76
C VAL A 903 -16.92 -1.37 27.70
N ALA A 904 -16.32 -1.75 28.84
CA ALA A 904 -16.94 -2.64 29.82
C ALA A 904 -18.14 -2.02 30.55
N ALA A 905 -18.21 -0.70 30.64
CA ALA A 905 -19.35 0.01 31.22
C ALA A 905 -20.59 0.02 30.29
N GLY A 906 -20.41 -0.24 29.00
CA GLY A 906 -21.51 -0.53 28.09
C GLY A 906 -21.89 -2.00 28.19
N PRO A 907 -23.16 -2.39 28.44
CA PRO A 907 -23.56 -3.78 28.22
C PRO A 907 -23.18 -4.21 26.79
N ALA A 908 -23.09 -5.53 26.53
CA ALA A 908 -22.93 -6.08 25.18
C ALA A 908 -24.10 -5.61 24.31
N THR A 909 -23.97 -4.40 23.79
CA THR A 909 -25.06 -3.65 23.18
C THR A 909 -25.11 -4.17 21.75
N PRO A 910 -26.25 -4.76 21.33
CA PRO A 910 -26.40 -5.21 19.96
C PRO A 910 -25.99 -4.10 18.99
N LYS A 911 -25.33 -4.46 17.89
CA LYS A 911 -24.90 -3.51 16.83
C LYS A 911 -23.77 -2.54 17.23
N ALA A 912 -23.19 -2.66 18.42
CA ALA A 912 -22.01 -1.88 18.79
C ALA A 912 -20.76 -2.47 18.12
N GLY A 913 -20.11 -1.68 17.25
CA GLY A 913 -18.86 -2.05 16.60
C GLY A 913 -17.96 -0.85 16.32
N SER A 914 -16.65 -1.09 16.27
CA SER A 914 -15.63 -0.10 15.95
C SER A 914 -14.43 -0.71 15.24
N TYR A 915 -13.78 0.12 14.41
CA TYR A 915 -12.55 -0.19 13.72
C TYR A 915 -11.59 0.98 13.84
N ALA A 916 -10.35 0.69 14.22
CA ALA A 916 -9.22 1.56 13.99
C ALA A 916 -8.35 0.98 12.87
N VAL A 917 -7.92 1.83 11.94
CA VAL A 917 -7.01 1.47 10.84
C VAL A 917 -5.76 2.32 10.94
N VAL A 918 -4.61 1.69 11.20
CA VAL A 918 -3.33 2.40 11.43
C VAL A 918 -2.22 1.75 10.62
N GLY A 919 -1.43 2.57 9.94
CA GLY A 919 -0.30 2.09 9.13
C GLY A 919 0.30 3.16 8.23
N SER A 920 0.69 2.75 7.03
CA SER A 920 1.39 3.57 6.02
C SER A 920 0.53 3.90 4.80
N GLN A 921 -0.74 3.52 4.83
CA GLN A 921 -1.72 3.61 3.75
C GLN A 921 -2.16 5.03 3.43
N ASN A 922 -2.31 5.36 2.16
CA ASN A 922 -2.71 6.69 1.69
C ASN A 922 -4.14 6.71 1.12
N GLN A 923 -4.70 7.92 0.92
CA GLN A 923 -5.95 8.15 0.18
C GLN A 923 -5.68 8.69 -1.24
N ASP A 924 -4.76 8.05 -1.97
CA ASP A 924 -4.34 8.44 -3.31
C ASP A 924 -4.48 7.34 -4.35
N TYR A 925 -4.52 7.71 -5.64
CA TYR A 925 -4.62 6.75 -6.73
C TYR A 925 -3.38 5.87 -6.86
N ARG A 926 -2.21 6.41 -6.51
CA ARG A 926 -0.96 5.70 -6.54
C ARG A 926 -0.93 4.56 -5.51
N GLY A 927 -1.40 4.79 -4.29
CA GLY A 927 -1.66 3.77 -3.27
C GLY A 927 -2.65 2.69 -3.75
N ILE A 928 -3.70 3.10 -4.47
CA ILE A 928 -4.68 2.16 -5.02
C ILE A 928 -4.03 1.23 -6.08
N PHE A 929 -3.20 1.76 -6.97
CA PHE A 929 -2.76 1.03 -8.16
C PHE A 929 -1.36 0.43 -8.06
N MET A 930 -0.38 1.22 -7.62
CA MET A 930 1.04 0.93 -7.87
C MET A 930 1.83 0.67 -6.60
N ASP A 931 1.43 1.25 -5.47
CA ASP A 931 2.26 1.20 -4.27
C ASP A 931 1.96 -0.03 -3.42
N GLY A 932 3.02 -0.53 -2.79
CA GLY A 932 2.89 -1.45 -1.65
C GLY A 932 2.56 -0.65 -0.40
N GLU A 933 1.51 -1.02 0.33
CA GLU A 933 1.07 -0.34 1.56
C GLU A 933 0.70 -1.36 2.62
N VAL A 934 0.66 -0.95 3.89
CA VAL A 934 0.25 -1.81 5.00
C VAL A 934 -0.55 -1.03 6.02
N ALA A 935 -1.56 -1.69 6.60
CA ALA A 935 -2.28 -1.21 7.78
C ALA A 935 -2.72 -2.39 8.65
N VAL A 936 -2.92 -2.12 9.93
CA VAL A 936 -3.61 -3.03 10.85
C VAL A 936 -5.01 -2.50 11.10
N VAL A 937 -5.99 -3.38 10.95
CA VAL A 937 -7.40 -3.14 11.29
C VAL A 937 -7.68 -3.87 12.61
N PHE A 938 -8.16 -3.14 13.61
CA PHE A 938 -8.41 -3.72 14.94
C PHE A 938 -9.64 -3.10 15.62
N THR A 939 -10.21 -3.86 16.54
CA THR A 939 -11.53 -3.60 17.14
C THR A 939 -11.47 -3.62 18.67
N GLY A 940 -12.57 -3.29 19.33
CA GLY A 940 -12.70 -3.34 20.80
C GLY A 940 -12.07 -2.15 21.52
N ALA A 941 -11.77 -2.33 22.83
CA ALA A 941 -11.28 -1.25 23.70
C ALA A 941 -10.01 -0.57 23.16
N THR A 942 -9.07 -1.34 22.62
CA THR A 942 -7.81 -0.81 22.07
C THR A 942 -8.03 0.21 20.95
N SER A 943 -9.13 0.12 20.19
CA SER A 943 -9.48 1.09 19.14
C SER A 943 -9.78 2.50 19.68
N LEU A 944 -10.08 2.63 20.99
CA LEU A 944 -10.33 3.93 21.62
C LEU A 944 -9.05 4.76 21.82
N ILE A 945 -7.87 4.15 21.81
CA ILE A 945 -6.60 4.90 21.96
C ILE A 945 -6.32 5.78 20.74
N PRO A 946 -6.43 5.26 19.50
CA PRO A 946 -6.51 6.11 18.31
C PRO A 946 -7.64 7.14 18.37
N LEU A 947 -8.81 6.79 18.93
CA LEU A 947 -9.94 7.71 18.98
C LEU A 947 -9.64 8.97 19.82
N VAL A 948 -9.08 8.85 21.04
CA VAL A 948 -8.78 10.04 21.86
C VAL A 948 -7.77 10.96 21.17
N ASP A 949 -6.83 10.38 20.42
CA ASP A 949 -5.88 11.12 19.60
C ASP A 949 -6.54 11.84 18.42
N LEU A 950 -7.48 11.19 17.75
CA LEU A 950 -8.30 11.81 16.70
C LEU A 950 -9.22 12.90 17.24
N VAL A 951 -9.83 12.72 18.42
CA VAL A 951 -10.64 13.74 19.12
C VAL A 951 -9.81 14.99 19.40
N PHE A 952 -8.54 14.82 19.81
CA PHE A 952 -7.62 15.93 19.94
C PHE A 952 -7.32 16.57 18.57
N MET A 953 -6.96 15.81 17.54
CA MET A 953 -6.67 16.37 16.22
C MET A 953 -7.87 17.12 15.60
N VAL A 954 -9.07 16.52 15.62
CA VAL A 954 -10.33 17.06 15.08
C VAL A 954 -10.63 18.44 15.67
N GLY A 955 -10.34 18.64 16.95
CA GLY A 955 -10.49 19.94 17.61
C GLY A 955 -9.38 20.95 17.31
N THR A 956 -8.32 20.58 16.57
CA THR A 956 -7.24 21.50 16.12
C THR A 956 -7.33 21.85 14.62
N VAL A 957 -8.14 21.12 13.85
CA VAL A 957 -8.30 21.27 12.41
C VAL A 957 -9.06 22.55 12.05
N THR A 958 -8.75 23.14 10.89
CA THR A 958 -9.57 24.22 10.32
C THR A 958 -10.66 23.62 9.45
N TRP A 959 -11.91 23.71 9.89
CA TRP A 959 -13.06 23.25 9.11
C TRP A 959 -13.36 24.23 7.98
N VAL A 960 -13.53 23.70 6.76
CA VAL A 960 -13.68 24.49 5.54
C VAL A 960 -15.12 24.36 5.05
N ASP A 961 -15.82 25.49 5.01
CA ASP A 961 -17.22 25.58 4.56
C ASP A 961 -17.38 26.32 3.23
N ASP A 962 -16.33 27.03 2.79
CA ASP A 962 -16.39 27.88 1.61
C ASP A 962 -15.13 27.75 0.74
N ARG A 963 -15.29 28.13 -0.53
CA ARG A 963 -14.23 28.04 -1.54
C ARG A 963 -13.09 29.03 -1.30
N ALA A 964 -13.35 30.19 -0.72
CA ALA A 964 -12.30 31.19 -0.47
C ALA A 964 -11.34 30.73 0.63
N THR A 965 -11.85 30.10 1.68
CA THR A 965 -11.04 29.45 2.72
C THR A 965 -10.21 28.31 2.15
N LEU A 966 -10.80 27.46 1.28
CA LEU A 966 -10.08 26.40 0.58
C LEU A 966 -8.92 26.98 -0.24
N ASP A 967 -9.19 27.93 -1.14
CA ASP A 967 -8.19 28.50 -2.05
C ASP A 967 -7.05 29.23 -1.30
N ARG A 968 -7.34 29.77 -0.11
CA ARG A 968 -6.33 30.40 0.76
C ARG A 968 -5.38 29.38 1.39
N LEU A 969 -5.89 28.23 1.84
CA LEU A 969 -5.12 27.23 2.59
C LEU A 969 -4.53 26.14 1.68
N LEU A 970 -5.17 25.87 0.55
CA LEU A 970 -4.74 24.91 -0.47
C LEU A 970 -4.98 25.55 -1.85
N PRO A 971 -4.02 26.32 -2.38
CA PRO A 971 -4.25 27.11 -3.58
C PRO A 971 -4.50 26.28 -4.85
N PRO A 972 -5.38 26.76 -5.76
CA PRO A 972 -5.57 26.13 -7.06
C PRO A 972 -4.33 26.31 -7.96
N VAL A 973 -4.24 25.49 -9.00
CA VAL A 973 -3.23 25.62 -10.07
C VAL A 973 -3.89 25.90 -11.43
N GLY A 974 -3.12 26.46 -12.36
CA GLY A 974 -3.60 26.72 -13.73
C GLY A 974 -3.94 25.46 -14.54
N GLU A 975 -4.75 25.62 -15.60
CA GLU A 975 -5.30 24.51 -16.39
C GLU A 975 -4.26 23.55 -16.97
N LEU A 976 -3.10 24.06 -17.42
CA LEU A 976 -2.04 23.20 -17.95
C LEU A 976 -1.51 22.23 -16.88
N ARG A 977 -1.22 22.73 -15.68
CA ARG A 977 -0.78 21.90 -14.55
C ARG A 977 -1.87 20.91 -14.14
N ARG A 978 -3.14 21.32 -14.22
CA ARG A 978 -4.29 20.45 -13.98
C ARG A 978 -4.32 19.27 -14.94
N ARG A 979 -4.16 19.52 -16.25
CA ARG A 979 -4.11 18.46 -17.28
C ARG A 979 -2.95 17.49 -17.06
N ILE A 980 -1.76 18.02 -16.74
CA ILE A 980 -0.57 17.19 -16.44
C ILE A 980 -0.85 16.28 -15.24
N ALA A 981 -1.35 16.83 -14.14
CA ALA A 981 -1.66 16.07 -12.93
C ALA A 981 -2.76 15.02 -13.12
N ARG A 982 -3.67 15.23 -14.09
CA ARG A 982 -4.66 14.22 -14.46
C ARG A 982 -4.06 13.05 -15.22
N VAL A 983 -3.18 13.32 -16.20
CA VAL A 983 -2.48 12.27 -16.97
C VAL A 983 -1.52 11.48 -16.08
N ALA A 984 -0.89 12.14 -15.11
CA ALA A 984 0.10 11.51 -14.23
C ALA A 984 -0.52 10.73 -13.03
N LYS A 985 -1.80 10.38 -13.07
CA LYS A 985 -2.56 9.70 -11.99
C LYS A 985 -1.87 8.46 -11.41
N ASP A 986 -1.26 7.66 -12.27
CA ASP A 986 -0.61 6.40 -11.89
C ASP A 986 0.83 6.65 -11.35
N GLY A 987 1.40 7.81 -11.65
CA GLY A 987 2.78 8.17 -11.31
C GLY A 987 2.91 9.12 -10.12
N VAL A 988 1.83 9.83 -9.72
CA VAL A 988 1.88 10.94 -8.75
C VAL A 988 0.86 10.84 -7.64
#